data_AF-B4JAK2-F1
#
_entry.id   AF-B4JAK2-F1
#
_cell.length_a   1.000
_cell.length_b   1.000
_cell.length_c   1.000
_cell.angle_alpha   90.00
_cell.angle_beta   90.00
_cell.angle_gamma   90.00
#
_symmetry.space_group_name_H-M   'P 1'
#
loop_
_entity.id
_entity.type
_entity.pdbx_description
1 polymer ?
#
loop_
_entity_poly.entity_id
_entity_poly.type
_entity_poly.pdbx_seq_one_letter_code
_entity_poly.pdbx_strand_id
1 'polypeptide(L)'
;MECSVDLSAIDIVTYLTEELQQNYRSNKNNRAKVFEEFFGRWNADDNSIAKVKSLQFEFDCDLDWFNVSRPLTLAGLHGKLVVLDFFTYCCINCMHVLPELRALEERFTVEKGLVVVGVHSPKFENERTAANILSAAQRYGIKHPIVNDSKTSLWQALSIRCWPSLLVLSPSGLPMLLLMGEGHSEFLHDFVGAALTYFGRQQKIDNSSLPLQLSTDLQPASNLRFPAKISRFSDRYAIADAGNNRVLVVTIAGIVEHKIGGLDNGLVDGDLLTARFNNPQGVAFLDEHTLIVADTDNHALRQISLKNGIVETLAGTGYQGNERVGGKLGQLQPLSSPWDVAVFRTRDMDMSFHVDELNVPEKTIVLIAMAGTHQIWGYFPEGIIWWKFRKFEPRCCVSLIGNGLEENRNNSYPQNAAFAQPSGLAMTSDYLFVADSESSSIRKASMVDGKVMPVVGGDRNPLNLFAFGDEDGKLYNAKLQHPLGVAFNHIDRKLYVADTYNHKIKVIDIDTNIISTLVIKNQDDSILTLREPSGLCVDASGHQLLVADTNNHSIHIIDLTTNKARRFLLDFKQIPSSTSETDAPLSASKATGLQLVKSIPLLQHKRSTLNFIIKLASDLKFTADAPQKWMMRSINPALEMKQTRGQLTDGKCILQIKHLENVVPGNQSALAIEFSLSLCDAKSCLIKRFTVSITSEDDGNLHAKSSADDNSLSTEIGVYVNQSNISL
;
A
#
# COMPACT_ATOMS: atom_id res chain seq x y z
N MET A 1 -10.92 -50.50 -16.68
CA MET A 1 -11.13 -49.08 -17.07
C MET A 1 -10.07 -48.28 -16.35
N GLU A 2 -8.93 -48.07 -17.02
CA GLU A 2 -7.84 -47.23 -16.54
C GLU A 2 -8.25 -45.76 -16.72
N CYS A 3 -8.56 -45.07 -15.63
CA CYS A 3 -8.59 -43.61 -15.64
C CYS A 3 -7.15 -43.11 -15.48
N SER A 4 -6.39 -43.03 -16.57
CA SER A 4 -5.17 -42.21 -16.59
C SER A 4 -5.60 -40.75 -16.55
N VAL A 5 -5.62 -40.16 -15.36
CA VAL A 5 -5.81 -38.71 -15.20
C VAL A 5 -4.60 -38.03 -15.83
N ASP A 6 -4.79 -37.36 -16.97
CA ASP A 6 -3.73 -36.59 -17.62
C ASP A 6 -3.43 -35.34 -16.78
N LEU A 7 -2.45 -35.43 -15.87
CA LEU A 7 -2.05 -34.35 -14.98
C LEU A 7 -1.53 -33.15 -15.78
N SER A 8 -1.90 -31.92 -15.38
CA SER A 8 -1.35 -30.73 -16.03
C SER A 8 0.14 -30.55 -15.70
N ALA A 9 0.86 -29.76 -16.50
CA ALA A 9 2.27 -29.47 -16.23
C ALA A 9 2.47 -28.86 -14.82
N ILE A 10 1.53 -28.03 -14.37
CA ILE A 10 1.62 -27.36 -13.07
C ILE A 10 1.25 -28.29 -11.92
N ASP A 11 0.32 -29.24 -12.11
CA ASP A 11 0.08 -30.30 -11.12
C ASP A 11 1.34 -31.17 -10.93
N ILE A 12 2.09 -31.44 -12.02
CA ILE A 12 3.39 -32.14 -11.95
C ILE A 12 4.41 -31.32 -11.13
N VAL A 13 4.55 -30.01 -11.42
CA VAL A 13 5.46 -29.12 -10.66
C VAL A 13 5.07 -29.06 -9.19
N THR A 14 3.77 -29.06 -8.89
CA THR A 14 3.23 -29.06 -7.52
C THR A 14 3.63 -30.33 -6.79
N TYR A 15 3.40 -31.50 -7.40
CA TYR A 15 3.79 -32.79 -6.84
C TYR A 15 5.31 -32.88 -6.57
N LEU A 16 6.13 -32.45 -7.55
CA LEU A 16 7.59 -32.40 -7.39
C LEU A 16 8.01 -31.47 -6.25
N THR A 17 7.32 -30.34 -6.08
CA THR A 17 7.58 -29.39 -5.01
C THR A 17 7.25 -29.99 -3.64
N GLU A 18 6.11 -30.66 -3.51
CA GLU A 18 5.72 -31.33 -2.26
C GLU A 18 6.70 -32.44 -1.87
N GLU A 19 7.09 -33.29 -2.83
CA GLU A 19 8.10 -34.33 -2.64
C GLU A 19 9.43 -33.72 -2.18
N LEU A 20 9.87 -32.63 -2.83
CA LEU A 20 11.11 -31.94 -2.51
C LEU A 20 11.07 -31.32 -1.10
N GLN A 21 9.96 -30.66 -0.74
CA GLN A 21 9.78 -30.08 0.59
C GLN A 21 9.76 -31.15 1.68
N GLN A 22 9.09 -32.29 1.44
CA GLN A 22 9.08 -33.40 2.39
C GLN A 22 10.49 -33.98 2.60
N ASN A 23 11.23 -34.20 1.51
CA ASN A 23 12.61 -34.69 1.58
C ASN A 23 13.55 -33.70 2.27
N TYR A 24 13.38 -32.40 2.01
CA TYR A 24 14.12 -31.33 2.67
C TYR A 24 13.88 -31.29 4.18
N ARG A 25 12.62 -31.44 4.62
CA ARG A 25 12.24 -31.47 6.05
C ARG A 25 12.79 -32.70 6.76
N SER A 26 12.77 -33.86 6.10
CA SER A 26 13.28 -35.13 6.66
C SER A 26 14.81 -35.19 6.77
N ASN A 27 15.55 -34.49 5.91
CA ASN A 27 17.01 -34.58 5.82
C ASN A 27 17.74 -33.31 6.32
N LYS A 28 17.47 -32.87 7.56
CA LYS A 28 18.06 -31.64 8.13
C LYS A 28 19.59 -31.56 8.03
N ASN A 29 20.30 -32.68 8.19
CA ASN A 29 21.77 -32.71 8.17
C ASN A 29 22.37 -32.75 6.75
N ASN A 30 21.56 -32.91 5.70
CA ASN A 30 22.07 -33.08 4.33
C ASN A 30 21.17 -32.44 3.25
N ARG A 31 20.61 -31.26 3.55
CA ARG A 31 19.70 -30.52 2.66
C ARG A 31 20.32 -30.21 1.29
N ALA A 32 21.62 -29.91 1.25
CA ALA A 32 22.33 -29.62 -0.01
C ALA A 32 22.28 -30.80 -0.98
N LYS A 33 22.43 -32.04 -0.49
CA LYS A 33 22.38 -33.25 -1.31
C LYS A 33 20.99 -33.47 -1.92
N VAL A 34 19.92 -33.18 -1.16
CA VAL A 34 18.54 -33.27 -1.64
C VAL A 34 18.34 -32.39 -2.87
N PHE A 35 18.86 -31.16 -2.84
CA PHE A 35 18.79 -30.25 -3.98
C PHE A 35 19.69 -30.69 -5.14
N GLU A 36 20.91 -31.14 -4.89
CA GLU A 36 21.79 -31.65 -5.96
C GLU A 36 21.19 -32.85 -6.70
N GLU A 37 20.55 -33.78 -5.98
CA GLU A 37 19.83 -34.92 -6.57
C GLU A 37 18.63 -34.45 -7.41
N PHE A 38 17.86 -33.49 -6.90
CA PHE A 38 16.75 -32.88 -7.62
C PHE A 38 17.20 -32.21 -8.92
N PHE A 39 18.25 -31.38 -8.90
CA PHE A 39 18.76 -30.73 -10.10
C PHE A 39 19.41 -31.72 -11.07
N GLY A 40 20.02 -32.79 -10.57
CA GLY A 40 20.50 -33.90 -11.38
C GLY A 40 19.37 -34.57 -12.17
N ARG A 41 18.24 -34.88 -11.51
CA ARG A 41 17.03 -35.39 -12.16
C ARG A 41 16.44 -34.38 -13.16
N TRP A 42 16.42 -33.09 -12.79
CA TRP A 42 15.91 -32.02 -13.65
C TRP A 42 16.66 -31.92 -14.99
N ASN A 43 17.99 -32.03 -14.95
CA ASN A 43 18.83 -31.99 -16.15
C ASN A 43 18.81 -33.30 -16.96
N ALA A 44 18.41 -34.42 -16.38
CA ALA A 44 18.27 -35.68 -17.11
C ALA A 44 17.07 -35.65 -18.07
N ASP A 45 17.10 -36.48 -19.11
CA ASP A 45 15.96 -36.75 -19.99
C ASP A 45 14.93 -37.65 -19.28
N ASP A 46 14.43 -37.17 -18.15
CA ASP A 46 13.38 -37.82 -17.39
C ASP A 46 12.02 -37.55 -18.06
N ASN A 47 11.41 -38.61 -18.59
CA ASN A 47 10.11 -38.54 -19.27
C ASN A 47 8.99 -38.03 -18.34
N SER A 48 9.14 -38.15 -17.01
CA SER A 48 8.13 -37.69 -16.05
C SER A 48 7.98 -36.16 -16.02
N ILE A 49 9.00 -35.40 -16.46
CA ILE A 49 8.99 -33.94 -16.54
C ILE A 49 8.92 -33.41 -17.97
N ALA A 50 8.77 -34.27 -18.97
CA ALA A 50 8.70 -33.88 -20.37
C ALA A 50 7.57 -32.87 -20.65
N LYS A 51 6.39 -33.06 -20.01
CA LYS A 51 5.25 -32.14 -20.13
C LYS A 51 5.57 -30.74 -19.59
N VAL A 52 6.30 -30.68 -18.47
CA VAL A 52 6.79 -29.41 -17.90
C VAL A 52 7.82 -28.75 -18.82
N LYS A 53 8.76 -29.53 -19.37
CA LYS A 53 9.78 -29.04 -20.31
C LYS A 53 9.20 -28.55 -21.64
N SER A 54 7.99 -28.98 -22.01
CA SER A 54 7.28 -28.52 -23.21
C SER A 54 6.41 -27.28 -23.00
N LEU A 55 6.26 -26.82 -21.75
CA LEU A 55 5.41 -25.68 -21.43
C LEU A 55 5.98 -24.40 -22.01
N GLN A 56 5.15 -23.65 -22.74
CA GLN A 56 5.49 -22.34 -23.29
C GLN A 56 4.50 -21.30 -22.80
N PHE A 57 5.03 -20.22 -22.26
CA PHE A 57 4.28 -19.06 -21.79
C PHE A 57 5.19 -17.84 -21.86
N GLU A 58 4.59 -16.66 -21.95
CA GLU A 58 5.28 -15.38 -22.01
C GLU A 58 4.36 -14.31 -21.38
N PHE A 59 4.92 -13.18 -20.97
CA PHE A 59 4.11 -12.03 -20.61
C PHE A 59 3.36 -11.51 -21.84
N ASP A 60 2.08 -11.17 -21.67
CA ASP A 60 1.32 -10.54 -22.76
C ASP A 60 2.02 -9.26 -23.25
N CYS A 61 1.86 -8.95 -24.54
CA CYS A 61 2.32 -7.68 -25.08
C CYS A 61 1.51 -6.51 -24.48
N ASP A 62 2.15 -5.35 -24.33
CA ASP A 62 1.53 -4.09 -23.89
C ASP A 62 1.03 -4.06 -22.43
N LEU A 63 1.57 -4.91 -21.54
CA LEU A 63 1.32 -4.79 -20.10
C LEU A 63 2.06 -3.57 -19.50
N ASP A 64 1.47 -2.99 -18.45
CA ASP A 64 2.13 -1.97 -17.65
C ASP A 64 3.22 -2.61 -16.78
N TRP A 65 4.38 -1.97 -16.74
CA TRP A 65 5.52 -2.39 -15.94
C TRP A 65 5.96 -1.29 -14.97
N PHE A 66 6.36 -1.70 -13.78
CA PHE A 66 6.89 -0.83 -12.73
C PHE A 66 8.29 -1.30 -12.32
N ASN A 67 9.07 -0.39 -11.74
CA ASN A 67 10.45 -0.63 -11.30
C ASN A 67 11.43 -1.04 -12.42
N VAL A 68 11.06 -0.85 -13.69
CA VAL A 68 11.91 -1.08 -14.87
C VAL A 68 11.73 0.04 -15.90
N SER A 69 12.78 0.34 -16.67
CA SER A 69 12.74 1.37 -17.72
C SER A 69 12.12 0.87 -19.03
N ARG A 70 11.98 -0.46 -19.18
CA ARG A 70 11.32 -1.13 -20.32
C ARG A 70 10.73 -2.48 -19.90
N PRO A 71 9.67 -2.96 -20.57
CA PRO A 71 9.11 -4.30 -20.34
C PRO A 71 10.15 -5.41 -20.40
N LEU A 72 10.03 -6.39 -19.50
CA LEU A 72 10.83 -7.61 -19.53
C LEU A 72 10.08 -8.70 -20.32
N THR A 73 10.83 -9.68 -20.81
CA THR A 73 10.31 -10.90 -21.45
C THR A 73 10.98 -12.10 -20.79
N LEU A 74 10.28 -13.22 -20.66
CA LEU A 74 10.85 -14.44 -20.10
C LEU A 74 12.02 -14.94 -20.94
N ALA A 75 11.93 -14.82 -22.27
CA ALA A 75 13.06 -15.11 -23.16
C ALA A 75 14.28 -14.21 -22.89
N GLY A 76 14.05 -12.92 -22.58
CA GLY A 76 15.09 -11.98 -22.20
C GLY A 76 15.70 -12.22 -20.82
N LEU A 77 15.08 -13.08 -19.99
CA LEU A 77 15.57 -13.51 -18.69
C LEU A 77 16.28 -14.88 -18.75
N HIS A 78 16.44 -15.48 -19.93
CA HIS A 78 17.23 -16.69 -20.09
C HIS A 78 18.66 -16.50 -19.57
N GLY A 79 19.17 -17.54 -18.91
CA GLY A 79 20.42 -17.47 -18.14
C GLY A 79 20.20 -17.01 -16.69
N LYS A 80 19.01 -16.63 -16.27
CA LYS A 80 18.74 -16.23 -14.88
C LYS A 80 17.78 -17.20 -14.21
N LEU A 81 17.95 -17.39 -12.91
CA LEU A 81 16.92 -17.97 -12.06
C LEU A 81 15.85 -16.90 -11.83
N VAL A 82 14.59 -17.18 -12.17
CA VAL A 82 13.50 -16.21 -12.05
C VAL A 82 12.51 -16.69 -11.01
N VAL A 83 12.13 -15.82 -10.08
CA VAL A 83 11.02 -16.07 -9.15
C VAL A 83 9.86 -15.18 -9.58
N LEU A 84 8.81 -15.79 -10.10
CA LEU A 84 7.55 -15.10 -10.36
C LEU A 84 6.71 -15.13 -9.09
N ASP A 85 6.41 -13.96 -8.55
CA ASP A 85 5.53 -13.79 -7.39
C ASP A 85 4.12 -13.41 -7.88
N PHE A 86 3.19 -14.36 -7.88
CA PHE A 86 1.79 -14.10 -8.20
C PHE A 86 1.10 -13.51 -6.98
N PHE A 87 0.96 -12.19 -6.96
CA PHE A 87 0.51 -11.44 -5.80
C PHE A 87 -0.57 -10.40 -6.15
N THR A 88 -1.24 -9.90 -5.13
CA THR A 88 -2.17 -8.76 -5.20
C THR A 88 -2.00 -7.95 -3.91
N TYR A 89 -2.12 -6.63 -3.98
CA TYR A 89 -1.70 -5.79 -2.85
C TYR A 89 -2.73 -5.66 -1.72
N CYS A 90 -3.97 -6.09 -1.94
CA CYS A 90 -4.97 -6.16 -0.88
C CYS A 90 -4.68 -7.27 0.14
N CYS A 91 -4.14 -8.40 -0.32
CA CYS A 91 -4.06 -9.64 0.44
C CYS A 91 -2.92 -9.60 1.47
N ILE A 92 -3.25 -9.80 2.75
CA ILE A 92 -2.28 -9.81 3.83
C ILE A 92 -1.24 -10.92 3.70
N ASN A 93 -1.64 -12.09 3.18
CA ASN A 93 -0.73 -13.20 2.92
C ASN A 93 0.35 -12.82 1.88
N CYS A 94 -0.01 -12.03 0.86
CA CYS A 94 0.95 -11.49 -0.10
C CYS A 94 1.91 -10.51 0.58
N MET A 95 1.40 -9.64 1.46
CA MET A 95 2.22 -8.64 2.15
C MET A 95 3.26 -9.31 3.07
N HIS A 96 2.93 -10.43 3.70
CA HIS A 96 3.84 -11.22 4.52
C HIS A 96 4.99 -11.87 3.73
N VAL A 97 4.80 -12.14 2.43
CA VAL A 97 5.86 -12.68 1.55
C VAL A 97 6.84 -11.60 1.07
N LEU A 98 6.46 -10.31 1.07
CA LEU A 98 7.34 -9.23 0.62
C LEU A 98 8.66 -9.13 1.42
N PRO A 99 8.68 -9.22 2.77
CA PRO A 99 9.94 -9.32 3.53
C PRO A 99 10.78 -10.55 3.15
N GLU A 100 10.15 -11.70 2.88
CA GLU A 100 10.86 -12.92 2.47
C GLU A 100 11.58 -12.69 1.12
N LEU A 101 10.88 -12.08 0.15
CA LEU A 101 11.44 -11.75 -1.16
C LEU A 101 12.53 -10.68 -1.05
N ARG A 102 12.35 -9.66 -0.21
CA ARG A 102 13.37 -8.61 0.02
C ARG A 102 14.67 -9.22 0.53
N ALA A 103 14.60 -10.10 1.53
CA ALA A 103 15.78 -10.79 2.05
C ALA A 103 16.46 -11.66 0.97
N LEU A 104 15.66 -12.29 0.10
CA LEU A 104 16.14 -13.08 -1.03
C LEU A 104 16.90 -12.21 -2.04
N GLU A 105 16.34 -11.07 -2.43
CA GLU A 105 16.93 -10.11 -3.37
C GLU A 105 18.23 -9.50 -2.82
N GLU A 106 18.27 -9.18 -1.52
CA GLU A 106 19.48 -8.65 -0.86
C GLU A 106 20.63 -9.68 -0.85
N ARG A 107 20.30 -10.96 -0.70
CA ARG A 107 21.28 -12.05 -0.71
C ARG A 107 21.76 -12.38 -2.13
N PHE A 108 20.83 -12.45 -3.08
CA PHE A 108 21.05 -12.86 -4.45
C PHE A 108 20.60 -11.76 -5.42
N THR A 109 21.52 -10.88 -5.80
CA THR A 109 21.23 -9.78 -6.72
C THR A 109 21.09 -10.27 -8.18
N VAL A 110 20.62 -9.38 -9.06
CA VAL A 110 20.48 -9.63 -10.50
C VAL A 110 21.80 -10.06 -11.15
N GLU A 111 22.91 -9.49 -10.70
CA GLU A 111 24.26 -9.79 -11.16
C GLU A 111 24.77 -11.15 -10.62
N LYS A 112 24.14 -11.69 -9.58
CA LYS A 112 24.36 -13.07 -9.11
C LYS A 112 23.45 -14.08 -9.81
N GLY A 113 22.59 -13.63 -10.73
CA GLY A 113 21.75 -14.47 -11.57
C GLY A 113 20.33 -14.73 -11.05
N LEU A 114 19.86 -14.03 -10.01
CA LEU A 114 18.47 -14.11 -9.55
C LEU A 114 17.66 -12.89 -9.98
N VAL A 115 16.42 -13.09 -10.44
CA VAL A 115 15.46 -12.02 -10.69
C VAL A 115 14.14 -12.38 -10.02
N VAL A 116 13.62 -11.48 -9.19
CA VAL A 116 12.25 -11.56 -8.71
C VAL A 116 11.39 -10.68 -9.61
N VAL A 117 10.24 -11.18 -10.05
CA VAL A 117 9.25 -10.40 -10.81
C VAL A 117 7.89 -10.57 -10.14
N GLY A 118 7.32 -9.48 -9.65
CA GLY A 118 5.96 -9.46 -9.13
C GLY A 118 4.97 -9.50 -10.30
N VAL A 119 4.24 -10.60 -10.44
CA VAL A 119 3.13 -10.74 -11.38
C VAL A 119 1.85 -10.34 -10.66
N HIS A 120 1.55 -9.05 -10.69
CA HIS A 120 0.38 -8.50 -10.03
C HIS A 120 -0.89 -8.99 -10.72
N SER A 121 -1.62 -9.89 -10.04
CA SER A 121 -2.81 -10.57 -10.52
C SER A 121 -4.00 -10.13 -9.65
N PRO A 122 -4.80 -9.13 -10.07
CA PRO A 122 -5.73 -8.43 -9.18
C PRO A 122 -6.88 -9.30 -8.71
N LYS A 123 -7.25 -9.19 -7.43
CA LYS A 123 -8.49 -9.75 -6.88
C LYS A 123 -9.68 -8.80 -7.11
N PHE A 124 -9.49 -7.51 -6.84
CA PHE A 124 -10.51 -6.46 -6.93
C PHE A 124 -10.36 -5.61 -8.20
N GLU A 125 -11.45 -4.97 -8.63
CA GLU A 125 -11.44 -4.12 -9.83
C GLU A 125 -10.50 -2.92 -9.70
N ASN A 126 -10.46 -2.29 -8.51
CA ASN A 126 -9.59 -1.16 -8.21
C ASN A 126 -8.10 -1.46 -8.43
N GLU A 127 -7.67 -2.69 -8.16
CA GLU A 127 -6.27 -3.11 -8.24
C GLU A 127 -5.78 -3.23 -9.68
N ARG A 128 -6.67 -3.28 -10.69
CA ARG A 128 -6.29 -3.30 -12.11
C ARG A 128 -5.64 -2.00 -12.58
N THR A 129 -5.86 -0.90 -11.85
CA THR A 129 -5.42 0.43 -12.24
C THR A 129 -3.94 0.64 -11.93
N ALA A 130 -3.14 0.96 -12.95
CA ALA A 130 -1.69 1.17 -12.82
C ALA A 130 -1.29 2.20 -11.75
N ALA A 131 -2.05 3.29 -11.61
CA ALA A 131 -1.78 4.32 -10.61
C ALA A 131 -1.88 3.78 -9.17
N ASN A 132 -2.83 2.87 -8.91
CA ASN A 132 -3.02 2.29 -7.58
C ASN A 132 -1.94 1.26 -7.27
N ILE A 133 -1.55 0.44 -8.24
CA ILE A 133 -0.40 -0.48 -8.13
C ILE A 133 0.88 0.29 -7.83
N LEU A 134 1.10 1.42 -8.51
CA LEU A 134 2.25 2.29 -8.24
C LEU A 134 2.23 2.80 -6.80
N SER A 135 1.09 3.29 -6.31
CA SER A 135 0.94 3.71 -4.91
C SER A 135 1.20 2.56 -3.94
N ALA A 136 0.72 1.34 -4.23
CA ALA A 136 0.97 0.16 -3.41
C ALA A 136 2.45 -0.24 -3.39
N ALA A 137 3.11 -0.28 -4.55
CA ALA A 137 4.55 -0.56 -4.65
C ALA A 137 5.38 0.42 -3.81
N GLN A 138 4.99 1.70 -3.80
CA GLN A 138 5.63 2.75 -3.00
C GLN A 138 5.30 2.65 -1.51
N ARG A 139 4.09 2.21 -1.15
CA ARG A 139 3.62 2.05 0.23
C ARG A 139 4.33 0.88 0.92
N TYR A 140 4.43 -0.25 0.24
CA TYR A 140 5.07 -1.47 0.76
C TYR A 140 6.58 -1.55 0.48
N GLY A 141 7.12 -0.58 -0.27
CA GLY A 141 8.56 -0.50 -0.58
C GLY A 141 9.05 -1.66 -1.44
N ILE A 142 8.27 -2.02 -2.47
CA ILE A 142 8.60 -3.07 -3.42
C ILE A 142 9.62 -2.53 -4.43
N LYS A 143 10.76 -3.21 -4.57
CA LYS A 143 11.90 -2.74 -5.39
C LYS A 143 12.13 -3.58 -6.64
N HIS A 144 11.70 -4.84 -6.66
CA HIS A 144 11.75 -5.68 -7.85
C HIS A 144 10.80 -5.19 -8.96
N PRO A 145 11.06 -5.59 -10.22
CA PRO A 145 10.12 -5.43 -11.32
C PRO A 145 8.71 -5.94 -10.99
N ILE A 146 7.69 -5.18 -11.37
CA ILE A 146 6.28 -5.59 -11.26
C ILE A 146 5.65 -5.47 -12.65
N VAL A 147 4.89 -6.48 -13.04
CA VAL A 147 4.03 -6.46 -14.23
C VAL A 147 2.56 -6.50 -13.79
N ASN A 148 1.73 -5.66 -14.40
CA ASN A 148 0.28 -5.64 -14.16
C ASN A 148 -0.43 -6.66 -15.06
N ASP A 149 -0.62 -7.89 -14.60
CA ASP A 149 -1.45 -8.91 -15.27
C ASP A 149 -2.94 -8.67 -14.98
N SER A 150 -3.44 -7.50 -15.42
CA SER A 150 -4.81 -7.03 -15.12
C SER A 150 -5.93 -7.97 -15.60
N LYS A 151 -5.65 -8.77 -16.65
CA LYS A 151 -6.57 -9.77 -17.22
C LYS A 151 -6.41 -11.16 -16.61
N THR A 152 -5.44 -11.33 -15.70
CA THR A 152 -5.04 -12.61 -15.11
C THR A 152 -4.71 -13.67 -16.17
N SER A 153 -4.16 -13.25 -17.32
CA SER A 153 -3.83 -14.12 -18.46
C SER A 153 -2.78 -15.15 -18.05
N LEU A 154 -1.70 -14.70 -17.41
CA LEU A 154 -0.57 -15.55 -17.05
C LEU A 154 -0.94 -16.44 -15.85
N TRP A 155 -1.68 -15.88 -14.89
CA TRP A 155 -2.27 -16.63 -13.78
C TRP A 155 -3.11 -17.82 -14.28
N GLN A 156 -3.99 -17.59 -15.26
CA GLN A 156 -4.85 -18.64 -15.84
C GLN A 156 -4.05 -19.64 -16.69
N ALA A 157 -3.13 -19.16 -17.52
CA ALA A 157 -2.29 -20.00 -18.37
C ALA A 157 -1.46 -21.00 -17.53
N LEU A 158 -0.98 -20.56 -16.36
CA LEU A 158 -0.24 -21.38 -15.41
C LEU A 158 -1.13 -22.03 -14.34
N SER A 159 -2.46 -21.93 -14.47
CA SER A 159 -3.43 -22.55 -13.55
C SER A 159 -3.12 -22.29 -12.07
N ILE A 160 -2.65 -21.08 -11.74
CA ILE A 160 -2.39 -20.66 -10.36
C ILE A 160 -3.73 -20.57 -9.61
N ARG A 161 -3.72 -20.93 -8.32
CA ARG A 161 -4.97 -21.10 -7.52
C ARG A 161 -4.96 -20.36 -6.18
N CYS A 162 -3.84 -19.76 -5.80
CA CYS A 162 -3.65 -19.20 -4.45
C CYS A 162 -2.80 -17.93 -4.50
N TRP A 163 -3.21 -16.93 -3.73
CA TRP A 163 -2.40 -15.76 -3.43
C TRP A 163 -1.72 -15.92 -2.05
N PRO A 164 -0.41 -15.67 -1.93
CA PRO A 164 0.58 -15.61 -3.01
C PRO A 164 0.91 -17.00 -3.58
N SER A 165 1.53 -17.03 -4.76
CA SER A 165 2.21 -18.23 -5.28
C SER A 165 3.55 -17.84 -5.88
N LEU A 166 4.63 -18.50 -5.45
CA LEU A 166 5.99 -18.27 -5.96
C LEU A 166 6.38 -19.39 -6.93
N LEU A 167 6.53 -19.04 -8.21
CA LEU A 167 6.98 -19.96 -9.26
C LEU A 167 8.45 -19.69 -9.59
N VAL A 168 9.32 -20.65 -9.33
CA VAL A 168 10.75 -20.54 -9.66
C VAL A 168 11.02 -21.17 -11.01
N LEU A 169 11.54 -20.38 -11.95
CA LEU A 169 11.94 -20.80 -13.28
C LEU A 169 13.44 -21.08 -13.33
N SER A 170 13.80 -22.11 -14.09
CA SER A 170 15.18 -22.45 -14.42
C SER A 170 15.83 -21.37 -15.30
N PRO A 171 17.17 -21.40 -15.50
CA PRO A 171 17.84 -20.54 -16.47
C PRO A 171 17.35 -20.70 -17.92
N SER A 172 16.62 -21.77 -18.24
CA SER A 172 15.99 -21.96 -19.55
C SER A 172 14.53 -21.48 -19.61
N GLY A 173 14.04 -20.80 -18.57
CA GLY A 173 12.67 -20.29 -18.49
C GLY A 173 11.62 -21.32 -18.10
N LEU A 174 12.00 -22.51 -17.63
CA LEU A 174 11.07 -23.61 -17.35
C LEU A 174 10.71 -23.70 -15.85
N PRO A 175 9.44 -23.97 -15.47
CA PRO A 175 9.04 -24.04 -14.07
C PRO A 175 9.65 -25.23 -13.33
N MET A 176 10.43 -24.97 -12.27
CA MET A 176 11.05 -26.00 -11.44
C MET A 176 10.36 -26.20 -10.09
N LEU A 177 9.78 -25.14 -9.54
CA LEU A 177 9.26 -25.12 -8.18
C LEU A 177 8.03 -24.21 -8.11
N LEU A 178 6.97 -24.64 -7.44
CA LEU A 178 5.78 -23.84 -7.17
C LEU A 178 5.45 -23.89 -5.66
N LEU A 179 5.69 -22.77 -4.97
CA LEU A 179 5.36 -22.61 -3.55
C LEU A 179 4.04 -21.85 -3.42
N MET A 180 3.01 -22.47 -2.85
CA MET A 180 1.71 -21.84 -2.64
C MET A 180 1.59 -21.32 -1.20
N GLY A 181 1.07 -20.10 -1.04
CA GLY A 181 0.90 -19.44 0.25
C GLY A 181 2.19 -18.82 0.79
N GLU A 182 2.15 -18.43 2.07
CA GLU A 182 3.22 -17.73 2.79
C GLU A 182 4.11 -18.68 3.63
N GLY A 183 5.24 -18.17 4.14
CA GLY A 183 6.06 -18.86 5.15
C GLY A 183 7.08 -19.85 4.58
N HIS A 184 7.58 -19.62 3.36
CA HIS A 184 8.52 -20.53 2.68
C HIS A 184 9.97 -20.03 2.65
N SER A 185 10.26 -18.89 3.29
CA SER A 185 11.55 -18.18 3.27
C SER A 185 12.77 -19.09 3.37
N GLU A 186 12.90 -19.90 4.43
CA GLU A 186 14.08 -20.76 4.65
C GLU A 186 14.30 -21.72 3.47
N PHE A 187 13.24 -22.38 3.02
CA PHE A 187 13.31 -23.33 1.91
C PHE A 187 13.64 -22.63 0.59
N LEU A 188 13.00 -21.50 0.30
CA LEU A 188 13.24 -20.73 -0.91
C LEU A 188 14.68 -20.23 -1.00
N HIS A 189 15.21 -19.68 0.10
CA HIS A 189 16.60 -19.22 0.18
C HIS A 189 17.62 -20.34 -0.08
N ASP A 190 17.42 -21.49 0.55
CA ASP A 190 18.32 -22.63 0.40
C ASP A 190 18.23 -23.24 -1.01
N PHE A 191 17.01 -23.35 -1.57
CA PHE A 191 16.79 -23.81 -2.93
C PHE A 191 17.46 -22.90 -3.96
N VAL A 192 17.24 -21.58 -3.88
CA VAL A 192 17.82 -20.59 -4.80
C VAL A 192 19.35 -20.60 -4.71
N GLY A 193 19.91 -20.63 -3.50
CA GLY A 193 21.35 -20.70 -3.30
C GLY A 193 21.97 -21.96 -3.91
N ALA A 194 21.32 -23.12 -3.73
CA ALA A 194 21.76 -24.37 -4.32
C ALA A 194 21.62 -24.36 -5.85
N ALA A 195 20.52 -23.84 -6.38
CA ALA A 195 20.26 -23.73 -7.82
C ALA A 195 21.31 -22.85 -8.52
N LEU A 196 21.57 -21.66 -8.00
CA LEU A 196 22.58 -20.75 -8.54
C LEU A 196 23.98 -21.39 -8.52
N THR A 197 24.32 -22.08 -7.44
CA THR A 197 25.61 -22.81 -7.35
C THR A 197 25.69 -23.92 -8.40
N TYR A 198 24.64 -24.73 -8.54
CA TYR A 198 24.59 -25.88 -9.44
C TYR A 198 24.64 -25.45 -10.92
N PHE A 199 23.79 -24.51 -11.34
CA PHE A 199 23.78 -24.00 -12.71
C PHE A 199 24.98 -23.10 -13.02
N GLY A 200 25.54 -22.42 -12.01
CA GLY A 200 26.79 -21.67 -12.13
C GLY A 200 27.98 -22.55 -12.48
N ARG A 201 28.10 -23.75 -11.87
CA ARG A 201 29.11 -24.76 -12.25
C ARG A 201 28.99 -25.20 -13.71
N GLN A 202 27.78 -25.13 -14.29
CA GLN A 202 27.49 -25.46 -15.68
C GLN A 202 27.61 -24.27 -16.64
N GLN A 203 28.01 -23.08 -16.14
CA GLN A 203 28.06 -21.84 -16.92
C GLN A 203 26.73 -21.48 -17.59
N LYS A 204 25.60 -21.84 -16.95
CA LYS A 204 24.24 -21.52 -17.43
C LYS A 204 23.67 -20.25 -16.80
N ILE A 205 24.43 -19.56 -15.95
CA ILE A 205 24.00 -18.33 -15.28
C ILE A 205 24.59 -17.10 -15.97
N ASP A 206 23.72 -16.16 -16.33
CA ASP A 206 24.04 -14.86 -16.86
C ASP A 206 24.02 -13.78 -15.76
N ASN A 207 25.14 -13.07 -15.63
CA ASN A 207 25.37 -12.04 -14.62
C ASN A 207 25.10 -10.61 -15.16
N SER A 208 24.52 -10.49 -16.35
CA SER A 208 24.13 -9.20 -16.94
C SER A 208 23.16 -8.42 -16.05
N SER A 209 23.22 -7.08 -16.10
CA SER A 209 22.27 -6.24 -15.37
C SER A 209 20.93 -6.14 -16.10
N LEU A 210 19.87 -5.84 -15.33
CA LEU A 210 18.55 -5.55 -15.86
C LEU A 210 18.27 -4.04 -15.91
N PRO A 211 17.34 -3.59 -16.76
CA PRO A 211 16.94 -2.19 -16.86
C PRO A 211 16.09 -1.73 -15.65
N LEU A 212 16.57 -1.95 -14.42
CA LEU A 212 15.87 -1.57 -13.19
C LEU A 212 15.80 -0.04 -13.07
N GLN A 213 14.60 0.47 -12.79
CA GLN A 213 14.36 1.89 -12.56
C GLN A 213 13.18 2.04 -11.60
N LEU A 214 13.48 2.30 -10.32
CA LEU A 214 12.46 2.45 -9.29
C LEU A 214 11.48 3.57 -9.64
N SER A 215 10.19 3.28 -9.46
CA SER A 215 9.12 4.24 -9.70
C SER A 215 8.92 5.12 -8.46
N THR A 216 9.84 6.05 -8.21
CA THR A 216 9.78 6.99 -7.07
C THR A 216 9.39 8.39 -7.52
N ASP A 217 8.09 8.65 -7.62
CA ASP A 217 7.55 9.95 -8.08
C ASP A 217 6.96 10.81 -6.97
N LEU A 218 6.95 10.35 -5.71
CA LEU A 218 6.25 11.06 -4.65
C LEU A 218 7.13 12.05 -3.89
N GLN A 219 6.91 13.33 -4.18
CA GLN A 219 7.10 14.39 -3.19
C GLN A 219 5.76 14.59 -2.46
N PRO A 220 5.70 14.43 -1.13
CA PRO A 220 4.44 14.55 -0.39
C PRO A 220 3.89 15.98 -0.49
N ALA A 221 2.61 16.12 -0.82
CA ALA A 221 1.97 17.43 -0.95
C ALA A 221 1.63 18.11 0.41
N SER A 222 1.67 17.36 1.53
CA SER A 222 1.17 17.80 2.84
C SER A 222 2.08 17.46 4.03
N ASN A 223 3.32 17.01 3.78
CA ASN A 223 4.22 16.38 4.75
C ASN A 223 3.74 15.04 5.34
N LEU A 224 2.54 14.57 5.00
CA LEU A 224 2.09 13.20 5.26
C LEU A 224 2.49 12.28 4.11
N ARG A 225 2.65 10.99 4.39
CA ARG A 225 2.88 9.96 3.39
C ARG A 225 2.04 8.73 3.70
N PHE A 226 1.01 8.47 2.90
CA PHE A 226 0.08 7.36 3.10
C PHE A 226 -0.49 7.31 4.53
N PRO A 227 -1.16 8.38 5.01
CA PRO A 227 -1.78 8.36 6.33
C PRO A 227 -2.83 7.24 6.39
N ALA A 228 -2.73 6.39 7.42
CA ALA A 228 -3.49 5.15 7.52
C ALA A 228 -4.74 5.30 8.37
N LYS A 229 -4.59 5.76 9.61
CA LYS A 229 -5.68 5.86 10.59
C LYS A 229 -5.60 7.16 11.35
N ILE A 230 -6.75 7.56 11.87
CA ILE A 230 -6.92 8.74 12.70
C ILE A 230 -7.87 8.42 13.85
N SER A 231 -7.54 8.89 15.04
CA SER A 231 -8.43 8.82 16.22
C SER A 231 -8.42 10.12 16.99
N ARG A 232 -9.36 10.27 17.92
CA ARG A 232 -9.57 11.48 18.70
C ARG A 232 -9.73 11.15 20.18
N PHE A 233 -9.21 12.04 21.01
CA PHE A 233 -9.59 12.15 22.42
C PHE A 233 -9.72 13.61 22.80
N SER A 234 -10.90 13.98 23.32
CA SER A 234 -11.22 15.39 23.60
C SER A 234 -10.95 16.27 22.36
N ASP A 235 -10.11 17.30 22.50
CA ASP A 235 -9.71 18.27 21.46
C ASP A 235 -8.39 17.92 20.75
N ARG A 236 -7.96 16.66 20.78
CA ARG A 236 -6.74 16.19 20.10
C ARG A 236 -7.00 15.02 19.17
N TYR A 237 -6.26 15.00 18.07
CA TYR A 237 -6.23 13.89 17.12
C TYR A 237 -4.87 13.19 17.16
N ALA A 238 -4.89 11.88 16.96
CA ALA A 238 -3.70 11.10 16.68
C ALA A 238 -3.80 10.52 15.26
N ILE A 239 -2.73 10.67 14.49
CA ILE A 239 -2.65 10.26 13.08
C ILE A 239 -1.50 9.27 12.94
N ALA A 240 -1.79 8.10 12.37
CA ALA A 240 -0.77 7.16 11.94
C ALA A 240 -0.31 7.53 10.53
N ASP A 241 0.88 8.14 10.43
CA ASP A 241 1.50 8.55 9.18
C ASP A 241 2.38 7.40 8.67
N ALA A 242 1.71 6.36 8.18
CA ALA A 242 2.27 5.01 8.01
C ALA A 242 3.47 4.98 7.06
N GLY A 243 3.40 5.68 5.92
CA GLY A 243 4.48 5.75 4.95
C GLY A 243 5.71 6.53 5.43
N ASN A 244 5.60 7.28 6.52
CA ASN A 244 6.73 7.92 7.22
C ASN A 244 7.08 7.20 8.53
N ASN A 245 6.53 6.01 8.81
CA ASN A 245 6.83 5.21 10.01
C ASN A 245 6.73 5.98 11.33
N ARG A 246 5.70 6.84 11.47
CA ARG A 246 5.54 7.71 12.64
C ARG A 246 4.09 7.91 13.04
N VAL A 247 3.91 8.41 14.27
CA VAL A 247 2.62 8.85 14.80
C VAL A 247 2.69 10.34 15.11
N LEU A 248 1.64 11.07 14.74
CA LEU A 248 1.50 12.51 15.01
C LEU A 248 0.36 12.74 16.00
N VAL A 249 0.58 13.59 17.00
CA VAL A 249 -0.48 14.11 17.87
C VAL A 249 -0.68 15.58 17.53
N VAL A 250 -1.92 15.94 17.20
CA VAL A 250 -2.26 17.25 16.65
C VAL A 250 -3.50 17.83 17.32
N THR A 251 -3.56 19.15 17.43
CA THR A 251 -4.74 19.86 17.93
C THR A 251 -5.86 19.89 16.88
N ILE A 252 -7.08 20.26 17.28
CA ILE A 252 -8.18 20.51 16.33
C ILE A 252 -7.87 21.58 15.27
N ALA A 253 -6.92 22.48 15.54
CA ALA A 253 -6.48 23.51 14.61
C ALA A 253 -5.44 23.02 13.60
N GLY A 254 -4.94 21.79 13.76
CA GLY A 254 -3.90 21.20 12.90
C GLY A 254 -2.48 21.49 13.37
N ILE A 255 -2.29 22.03 14.57
CA ILE A 255 -0.94 22.25 15.12
C ILE A 255 -0.38 20.90 15.60
N VAL A 256 0.81 20.53 15.13
CA VAL A 256 1.49 19.30 15.53
C VAL A 256 2.19 19.51 16.86
N GLU A 257 1.69 18.86 17.92
CA GLU A 257 2.24 18.93 19.28
C GLU A 257 3.36 17.90 19.46
N HIS A 258 3.18 16.70 18.92
CA HIS A 258 4.16 15.61 19.03
C HIS A 258 4.38 14.93 17.68
N LYS A 259 5.65 14.81 17.29
CA LYS A 259 6.14 13.94 16.21
C LYS A 259 6.85 12.76 16.85
N ILE A 260 6.32 11.55 16.70
CA ILE A 260 6.80 10.36 17.43
C ILE A 260 7.31 9.33 16.42
N GLY A 261 8.62 9.12 16.42
CA GLY A 261 9.36 8.31 15.45
C GLY A 261 9.58 8.99 14.09
N GLY A 262 9.86 8.16 13.07
CA GLY A 262 9.91 8.54 11.67
C GLY A 262 11.28 8.57 10.99
N LEU A 263 12.38 8.26 11.69
CA LEU A 263 13.73 8.22 11.11
C LEU A 263 13.98 7.02 10.18
N ASP A 264 13.85 5.84 10.77
CA ASP A 264 13.96 4.54 10.13
C ASP A 264 12.77 3.71 10.60
N ASN A 265 12.43 2.68 9.83
CA ASN A 265 11.51 1.67 10.33
C ASN A 265 12.19 0.73 11.34
N GLY A 266 11.38 0.02 12.12
CA GLY A 266 11.82 -1.05 13.01
C GLY A 266 11.11 -1.04 14.36
N LEU A 267 11.41 -2.02 15.21
CA LEU A 267 10.84 -2.18 16.54
C LEU A 267 11.83 -1.70 17.61
N VAL A 268 11.84 -0.39 17.87
CA VAL A 268 12.69 0.22 18.89
C VAL A 268 11.83 1.01 19.87
N ASP A 269 11.90 0.66 21.15
CA ASP A 269 11.31 1.40 22.28
C ASP A 269 12.26 2.52 22.73
N GLY A 270 11.75 3.48 23.50
CA GLY A 270 12.58 4.59 24.00
C GLY A 270 11.80 5.89 24.14
N ASP A 271 12.50 7.02 24.07
CA ASP A 271 11.86 8.33 24.01
C ASP A 271 11.11 8.54 22.68
N LEU A 272 10.27 9.58 22.61
CA LEU A 272 9.43 9.84 21.43
C LEU A 272 10.21 10.03 20.11
N LEU A 273 11.49 10.45 20.15
CA LEU A 273 12.31 10.70 18.97
C LEU A 273 13.11 9.46 18.55
N THR A 274 13.57 8.66 19.51
CA THR A 274 14.37 7.46 19.26
C THR A 274 13.52 6.23 18.93
N ALA A 275 12.28 6.20 19.41
CA ALA A 275 11.34 5.13 19.10
C ALA A 275 11.12 4.98 17.58
N ARG A 276 11.02 3.74 17.12
CA ARG A 276 10.79 3.40 15.72
C ARG A 276 9.51 2.57 15.60
N PHE A 277 8.79 2.79 14.51
CA PHE A 277 7.63 2.02 14.08
C PHE A 277 7.91 1.43 12.70
N ASN A 278 7.07 0.52 12.23
CA ASN A 278 7.14 0.00 10.87
C ASN A 278 5.73 -0.08 10.31
N ASN A 279 5.39 0.87 9.43
CA ASN A 279 4.08 0.99 8.81
C ASN A 279 2.90 0.96 9.82
N PRO A 280 2.90 1.83 10.85
CA PRO A 280 1.86 1.83 11.88
C PRO A 280 0.48 2.14 11.28
N GLN A 281 -0.55 1.39 11.70
CA GLN A 281 -1.93 1.54 11.24
C GLN A 281 -2.82 2.06 12.37
N GLY A 282 -3.60 1.19 13.02
CA GLY A 282 -4.51 1.52 14.11
C GLY A 282 -3.89 2.40 15.19
N VAL A 283 -4.60 3.44 15.59
CA VAL A 283 -4.20 4.30 16.71
C VAL A 283 -5.44 4.63 17.54
N ALA A 284 -5.36 4.45 18.86
CA ALA A 284 -6.46 4.76 19.77
C ALA A 284 -5.93 5.39 21.06
N PHE A 285 -6.63 6.41 21.56
CA PHE A 285 -6.36 6.95 22.88
C PHE A 285 -6.95 6.03 23.95
N LEU A 286 -6.12 5.65 24.91
CA LEU A 286 -6.58 5.07 26.16
C LEU A 286 -7.12 6.18 27.07
N ASP A 287 -6.39 7.29 27.16
CA ASP A 287 -6.72 8.50 27.91
C ASP A 287 -6.02 9.72 27.28
N GLU A 288 -6.04 10.88 27.94
CA GLU A 288 -5.44 12.13 27.43
C GLU A 288 -3.91 12.12 27.29
N HIS A 289 -3.24 11.12 27.86
CA HIS A 289 -1.78 11.03 27.90
C HIS A 289 -1.26 9.71 27.32
N THR A 290 -2.13 8.74 27.04
CA THR A 290 -1.74 7.40 26.63
C THR A 290 -2.42 7.01 25.32
N LEU A 291 -1.59 6.65 24.34
CA LEU A 291 -2.00 6.17 23.02
C LEU A 291 -1.57 4.72 22.85
N ILE A 292 -2.39 3.94 22.17
CA ILE A 292 -2.09 2.59 21.73
C ILE A 292 -1.98 2.59 20.21
N VAL A 293 -0.98 1.90 19.68
CA VAL A 293 -0.67 1.82 18.26
C VAL A 293 -0.55 0.37 17.83
N ALA A 294 -1.26 0.02 16.76
CA ALA A 294 -1.05 -1.20 16.01
C ALA A 294 0.12 -0.98 15.04
N ASP A 295 1.28 -1.53 15.39
CA ASP A 295 2.53 -1.39 14.64
C ASP A 295 2.66 -2.60 13.71
N THR A 296 2.00 -2.49 12.56
CA THR A 296 1.54 -3.62 11.74
C THR A 296 2.68 -4.48 11.21
N ASP A 297 3.69 -3.88 10.58
CA ASP A 297 4.79 -4.63 9.96
C ASP A 297 5.87 -5.03 10.99
N ASN A 298 5.81 -4.50 12.21
CA ASN A 298 6.54 -5.05 13.35
C ASN A 298 5.76 -6.16 14.07
N HIS A 299 4.51 -6.41 13.67
CA HIS A 299 3.59 -7.34 14.33
C HIS A 299 3.52 -7.11 15.85
N ALA A 300 3.35 -5.85 16.25
CA ALA A 300 3.41 -5.43 17.64
C ALA A 300 2.29 -4.46 18.02
N LEU A 301 1.95 -4.45 19.31
CA LEU A 301 1.12 -3.44 19.95
C LEU A 301 2.02 -2.53 20.78
N ARG A 302 2.00 -1.23 20.49
CA ARG A 302 2.86 -0.23 21.12
C ARG A 302 2.03 0.71 21.98
N GLN A 303 2.60 1.19 23.07
CA GLN A 303 2.04 2.25 23.89
C GLN A 303 2.92 3.48 23.82
N ILE A 304 2.31 4.64 23.67
CA ILE A 304 2.96 5.94 23.73
C ILE A 304 2.42 6.66 24.95
N SER A 305 3.30 7.03 25.88
CA SER A 305 2.99 7.90 27.01
C SER A 305 3.48 9.31 26.69
N LEU A 306 2.56 10.23 26.44
CA LEU A 306 2.84 11.64 26.16
C LEU A 306 3.37 12.38 27.38
N LYS A 307 2.88 12.02 28.58
CA LYS A 307 3.32 12.60 29.84
C LYS A 307 4.78 12.25 30.17
N ASN A 308 5.13 10.98 29.99
CA ASN A 308 6.47 10.50 30.28
C ASN A 308 7.43 10.65 29.09
N GLY A 309 6.90 10.91 27.89
CA GLY A 309 7.68 11.04 26.67
C GLY A 309 8.31 9.73 26.21
N ILE A 310 7.66 8.59 26.44
CA ILE A 310 8.20 7.25 26.15
C ILE A 310 7.27 6.42 25.27
N VAL A 311 7.86 5.52 24.49
CA VAL A 311 7.19 4.48 23.72
C VAL A 311 7.68 3.11 24.20
N GLU A 312 6.75 2.20 24.43
CA GLU A 312 7.03 0.84 24.88
C GLU A 312 6.22 -0.21 24.11
N THR A 313 6.76 -1.41 23.98
CA THR A 313 6.08 -2.54 23.35
C THR A 313 5.24 -3.30 24.39
N LEU A 314 3.92 -3.29 24.20
CA LEU A 314 2.96 -3.97 25.06
C LEU A 314 2.84 -5.45 24.74
N ALA A 315 2.75 -5.80 23.46
CA ALA A 315 2.61 -7.17 22.96
C ALA A 315 3.22 -7.32 21.56
N GLY A 316 3.55 -8.55 21.16
CA GLY A 316 4.25 -8.83 19.90
C GLY A 316 5.74 -9.09 20.09
N THR A 317 6.28 -9.97 19.25
CA THR A 317 7.67 -10.43 19.29
C THR A 317 8.57 -9.73 18.27
N GLY A 318 8.02 -8.84 17.43
CA GLY A 318 8.75 -8.25 16.30
C GLY A 318 8.77 -9.11 15.03
N TYR A 319 8.11 -10.27 15.05
CA TYR A 319 8.06 -11.22 13.94
C TYR A 319 6.63 -11.72 13.75
N GLN A 320 6.28 -12.08 12.53
CA GLN A 320 4.97 -12.63 12.19
C GLN A 320 4.68 -13.89 13.00
N GLY A 321 3.58 -13.87 13.75
CA GLY A 321 3.06 -15.00 14.49
C GLY A 321 2.05 -15.82 13.68
N ASN A 322 2.04 -17.13 13.91
CA ASN A 322 1.07 -18.05 13.31
C ASN A 322 0.09 -18.64 14.35
N GLU A 323 0.13 -18.13 15.59
CA GLU A 323 -0.74 -18.59 16.68
C GLU A 323 -2.16 -18.05 16.54
N ARG A 324 -3.16 -18.92 16.73
CA ARG A 324 -4.60 -18.56 16.59
C ARG A 324 -5.36 -18.49 17.91
N VAL A 325 -4.70 -18.79 19.03
CA VAL A 325 -5.31 -18.81 20.37
C VAL A 325 -4.72 -17.72 21.25
N GLY A 326 -3.40 -17.65 21.33
CA GLY A 326 -2.69 -16.72 22.19
C GLY A 326 -2.82 -17.04 23.68
N GLY A 327 -2.66 -16.02 24.53
CA GLY A 327 -2.73 -16.12 25.99
C GLY A 327 -1.39 -15.92 26.70
N LYS A 328 -0.29 -15.72 25.95
CA LYS A 328 1.01 -15.36 26.54
C LYS A 328 0.98 -13.91 27.00
N LEU A 329 1.93 -13.58 27.87
CA LEU A 329 2.03 -12.25 28.49
C LEU A 329 2.88 -11.31 27.63
N GLY A 330 2.30 -10.17 27.28
CA GLY A 330 2.95 -9.07 26.59
C GLY A 330 3.82 -9.48 25.41
N GLN A 331 5.10 -9.10 25.45
CA GLN A 331 6.08 -9.31 24.38
C GLN A 331 6.38 -10.80 24.07
N LEU A 332 5.95 -11.73 24.92
CA LEU A 332 6.07 -13.16 24.64
C LEU A 332 4.99 -13.67 23.69
N GLN A 333 3.92 -12.90 23.46
CA GLN A 333 2.83 -13.27 22.56
C GLN A 333 3.17 -12.82 21.12
N PRO A 334 3.40 -13.75 20.17
CA PRO A 334 3.48 -13.39 18.75
C PRO A 334 2.12 -12.87 18.27
N LEU A 335 2.15 -11.82 17.45
CA LEU A 335 0.97 -11.27 16.78
C LEU A 335 1.18 -11.38 15.26
N SER A 336 0.13 -11.16 14.48
CA SER A 336 0.18 -11.23 13.02
C SER A 336 -0.55 -10.05 12.40
N SER A 337 0.21 -9.00 12.13
CA SER A 337 -0.26 -7.79 11.43
C SER A 337 -1.50 -7.17 12.09
N PRO A 338 -1.38 -6.67 13.34
CA PRO A 338 -2.45 -5.91 13.97
C PRO A 338 -2.73 -4.66 13.12
N TRP A 339 -3.98 -4.42 12.75
CA TRP A 339 -4.34 -3.39 11.76
C TRP A 339 -5.12 -2.23 12.34
N ASP A 340 -6.03 -2.50 13.28
CA ASP A 340 -6.77 -1.46 13.98
C ASP A 340 -6.91 -1.80 15.47
N VAL A 341 -7.11 -0.76 16.29
CA VAL A 341 -7.27 -0.89 17.74
C VAL A 341 -8.49 -0.11 18.21
N ALA A 342 -9.24 -0.70 19.14
CA ALA A 342 -10.36 -0.04 19.80
C ALA A 342 -10.27 -0.25 21.32
N VAL A 343 -10.69 0.75 22.08
CA VAL A 343 -10.71 0.67 23.54
C VAL A 343 -12.12 0.31 24.00
N PHE A 344 -12.22 -0.71 24.84
CA PHE A 344 -13.45 -1.13 25.49
C PHE A 344 -13.27 -1.07 27.01
N ARG A 345 -14.30 -0.66 27.73
CA ARG A 345 -14.32 -0.66 29.19
C ARG A 345 -15.54 -1.42 29.66
N THR A 346 -15.33 -2.34 30.60
CA THR A 346 -16.40 -3.13 31.17
C THR A 346 -16.10 -3.40 32.63
N ARG A 347 -17.17 -3.63 33.40
CA ARG A 347 -17.09 -4.04 34.80
C ARG A 347 -16.43 -5.41 34.91
N ASP A 348 -15.58 -5.57 35.92
CA ASP A 348 -15.00 -6.86 36.28
C ASP A 348 -16.10 -7.80 36.83
N MET A 349 -16.21 -9.03 36.32
CA MET A 349 -17.21 -10.00 36.78
C MET A 349 -16.71 -10.81 38.00
N ASP A 350 -15.66 -10.36 38.67
CA ASP A 350 -15.16 -10.98 39.89
C ASP A 350 -16.12 -10.78 41.07
N MET A 351 -16.96 -11.77 41.33
CA MET A 351 -17.92 -11.78 42.43
C MET A 351 -17.26 -11.98 43.81
N SER A 352 -15.94 -12.18 43.89
CA SER A 352 -15.26 -12.43 45.17
C SER A 352 -14.94 -11.16 45.97
N PHE A 353 -14.92 -9.99 45.31
CA PHE A 353 -14.53 -8.71 45.95
C PHE A 353 -15.67 -7.70 46.12
N HIS A 354 -16.87 -7.96 45.59
CA HIS A 354 -17.98 -7.00 45.59
C HIS A 354 -19.13 -7.46 46.49
N VAL A 355 -19.14 -6.97 47.74
CA VAL A 355 -20.33 -7.02 48.63
C VAL A 355 -21.41 -6.05 48.14
N ASP A 356 -21.04 -5.11 47.27
CA ASP A 356 -21.89 -4.08 46.69
C ASP A 356 -21.74 -4.06 45.15
N GLU A 357 -22.77 -4.54 44.44
CA GLU A 357 -22.82 -4.60 42.96
C GLU A 357 -22.73 -3.21 42.30
N LEU A 358 -22.92 -2.12 43.06
CA LEU A 358 -22.86 -0.75 42.55
C LEU A 358 -21.42 -0.22 42.39
N ASN A 359 -20.44 -0.86 43.04
CA ASN A 359 -19.05 -0.37 43.12
C ASN A 359 -18.02 -1.28 42.43
N VAL A 360 -18.46 -2.03 41.40
CA VAL A 360 -17.58 -2.88 40.61
C VAL A 360 -16.66 -2.01 39.73
N PRO A 361 -15.32 -2.18 39.78
CA PRO A 361 -14.39 -1.40 38.98
C PRO A 361 -14.56 -1.72 37.50
N GLU A 362 -14.58 -0.67 36.68
CA GLU A 362 -14.44 -0.81 35.23
C GLU A 362 -12.97 -0.95 34.88
N LYS A 363 -12.67 -1.95 34.06
CA LYS A 363 -11.32 -2.23 33.58
C LYS A 363 -11.25 -2.07 32.08
N THR A 364 -10.07 -1.69 31.60
CA THR A 364 -9.86 -1.45 30.18
C THR A 364 -9.45 -2.73 29.45
N ILE A 365 -9.97 -2.92 28.25
CA ILE A 365 -9.61 -3.96 27.28
C ILE A 365 -9.26 -3.25 25.98
N VAL A 366 -8.09 -3.55 25.43
CA VAL A 366 -7.70 -3.10 24.09
C VAL A 366 -8.04 -4.19 23.10
N LEU A 367 -9.01 -3.93 22.24
CA LEU A 367 -9.41 -4.82 21.16
C LEU A 367 -8.56 -4.54 19.92
N ILE A 368 -8.16 -5.60 19.23
CA ILE A 368 -7.22 -5.55 18.12
C ILE A 368 -7.83 -6.29 16.93
N ALA A 369 -7.94 -5.62 15.79
CA ALA A 369 -8.24 -6.27 14.52
C ALA A 369 -6.94 -6.92 14.01
N MET A 370 -6.84 -8.24 14.18
CA MET A 370 -5.68 -9.02 13.78
C MET A 370 -5.87 -9.49 12.35
N ALA A 371 -5.40 -8.69 11.39
CA ALA A 371 -5.61 -8.93 9.97
C ALA A 371 -4.94 -10.24 9.52
N GLY A 372 -3.71 -10.49 9.96
CA GLY A 372 -2.88 -11.61 9.51
C GLY A 372 -3.36 -12.99 9.96
N THR A 373 -4.09 -13.09 11.08
CA THR A 373 -4.76 -14.34 11.48
C THR A 373 -6.27 -14.30 11.34
N HIS A 374 -6.83 -13.25 10.74
CA HIS A 374 -8.27 -13.09 10.52
C HIS A 374 -9.13 -13.20 11.80
N GLN A 375 -8.74 -12.48 12.85
CA GLN A 375 -9.34 -12.58 14.18
C GLN A 375 -9.48 -11.22 14.85
N ILE A 376 -10.33 -11.17 15.88
CA ILE A 376 -10.35 -10.07 16.85
C ILE A 376 -9.69 -10.55 18.14
N TRP A 377 -8.63 -9.87 18.54
CA TRP A 377 -7.83 -10.17 19.72
C TRP A 377 -8.11 -9.14 20.83
N GLY A 378 -7.77 -9.51 22.06
CA GLY A 378 -7.84 -8.64 23.23
C GLY A 378 -6.52 -8.62 23.98
N TYR A 379 -6.05 -7.42 24.30
CA TYR A 379 -4.99 -7.16 25.26
C TYR A 379 -5.59 -6.60 26.56
N PHE A 380 -5.14 -7.12 27.69
CA PHE A 380 -5.72 -6.84 29.00
C PHE A 380 -4.70 -6.16 29.92
N PRO A 381 -4.57 -4.81 29.92
CA PRO A 381 -3.57 -4.11 30.73
C PRO A 381 -3.60 -4.49 32.23
N GLU A 382 -4.80 -4.55 32.80
CA GLU A 382 -5.03 -4.73 34.25
C GLU A 382 -5.44 -6.16 34.64
N GLY A 383 -5.77 -7.02 33.66
CA GLY A 383 -6.40 -8.32 33.88
C GLY A 383 -7.85 -8.21 34.36
N ILE A 384 -8.72 -9.11 33.94
CA ILE A 384 -10.17 -9.02 34.20
C ILE A 384 -10.80 -10.42 34.24
N ILE A 385 -11.86 -10.61 35.04
CA ILE A 385 -12.78 -11.72 34.86
C ILE A 385 -13.90 -11.23 33.94
N TRP A 386 -13.94 -11.75 32.72
CA TRP A 386 -14.88 -11.30 31.71
C TRP A 386 -15.32 -12.48 30.85
N TRP A 387 -16.53 -12.37 30.30
CA TRP A 387 -17.11 -13.32 29.36
C TRP A 387 -17.21 -14.77 29.88
N LYS A 388 -18.39 -15.13 30.38
CA LYS A 388 -18.64 -16.45 31.01
C LYS A 388 -17.67 -16.74 32.16
N PHE A 389 -17.34 -15.71 32.95
CA PHE A 389 -16.45 -15.79 34.11
C PHE A 389 -15.03 -16.31 33.80
N ARG A 390 -14.54 -16.10 32.57
CA ARG A 390 -13.17 -16.45 32.23
C ARG A 390 -12.21 -15.41 32.81
N LYS A 391 -11.17 -15.88 33.51
CA LYS A 391 -10.10 -15.02 34.01
C LYS A 391 -9.07 -14.75 32.91
N PHE A 392 -8.76 -13.49 32.71
CA PHE A 392 -7.68 -13.00 31.86
C PHE A 392 -6.62 -12.35 32.74
N GLU A 393 -5.38 -12.84 32.65
CA GLU A 393 -4.27 -12.33 33.46
C GLU A 393 -3.83 -10.93 32.98
N PRO A 394 -3.28 -10.08 33.86
CA PRO A 394 -2.73 -8.80 33.47
C PRO A 394 -1.67 -8.95 32.37
N ARG A 395 -1.73 -8.06 31.39
CA ARG A 395 -0.89 -8.02 30.17
C ARG A 395 -1.00 -9.24 29.27
N CYS A 396 -1.97 -10.13 29.47
CA CYS A 396 -2.20 -11.19 28.50
C CYS A 396 -2.76 -10.63 27.18
N CYS A 397 -2.40 -11.27 26.07
CA CYS A 397 -2.94 -10.98 24.75
C CYS A 397 -3.46 -12.29 24.13
N VAL A 398 -4.73 -12.33 23.72
CA VAL A 398 -5.42 -13.57 23.36
C VAL A 398 -6.47 -13.34 22.29
N SER A 399 -6.72 -14.34 21.45
CA SER A 399 -7.84 -14.34 20.50
C SER A 399 -9.17 -14.40 21.24
N LEU A 400 -10.07 -13.48 20.90
CA LEU A 400 -11.41 -13.38 21.49
C LEU A 400 -12.49 -13.91 20.54
N ILE A 401 -12.42 -13.55 19.26
CA ILE A 401 -13.44 -13.84 18.25
C ILE A 401 -12.75 -14.21 16.93
N GLY A 402 -13.23 -15.26 16.27
CA GLY A 402 -12.68 -15.77 15.03
C GLY A 402 -11.91 -17.08 15.23
N ASN A 403 -12.16 -18.08 14.38
CA ASN A 403 -11.40 -19.35 14.35
C ASN A 403 -10.05 -19.26 13.62
N GLY A 404 -9.78 -18.12 12.97
CA GLY A 404 -8.59 -17.85 12.19
C GLY A 404 -8.55 -18.48 10.79
N LEU A 405 -9.68 -18.96 10.28
CA LEU A 405 -9.87 -19.19 8.85
C LEU A 405 -10.28 -17.88 8.18
N GLU A 406 -9.88 -17.72 6.91
CA GLU A 406 -10.28 -16.60 6.07
C GLU A 406 -11.67 -16.86 5.47
N GLU A 407 -12.73 -16.39 6.12
CA GLU A 407 -14.12 -16.59 5.67
C GLU A 407 -15.03 -15.43 6.11
N ASN A 408 -16.17 -15.26 5.43
CA ASN A 408 -17.25 -14.37 5.84
C ASN A 408 -18.29 -15.09 6.75
N ARG A 409 -17.83 -15.81 7.78
CA ARG A 409 -18.71 -16.68 8.59
C ARG A 409 -19.24 -16.00 9.84
N ASN A 410 -20.55 -15.73 9.86
CA ASN A 410 -21.27 -15.28 11.05
C ASN A 410 -21.65 -16.45 11.95
N ASN A 411 -21.61 -16.26 13.27
CA ASN A 411 -21.95 -17.31 14.22
C ASN A 411 -22.36 -16.76 15.59
N SER A 412 -23.25 -17.47 16.29
CA SER A 412 -23.60 -17.18 17.67
C SER A 412 -22.46 -17.43 18.65
N TYR A 413 -21.54 -18.35 18.32
CA TYR A 413 -20.35 -18.62 19.11
C TYR A 413 -19.13 -17.89 18.51
N PRO A 414 -18.43 -17.04 19.29
CA PRO A 414 -17.34 -16.20 18.77
C PRO A 414 -16.21 -17.03 18.13
N GLN A 415 -15.92 -18.20 18.68
CA GLN A 415 -14.85 -19.10 18.23
C GLN A 415 -15.21 -19.89 16.95
N ASN A 416 -16.49 -19.89 16.54
CA ASN A 416 -16.94 -20.50 15.28
C ASN A 416 -17.25 -19.45 14.21
N ALA A 417 -17.23 -18.17 14.56
CA ALA A 417 -17.16 -17.12 13.57
C ALA A 417 -15.77 -17.14 12.92
N ALA A 418 -15.69 -16.59 11.72
CA ALA A 418 -14.46 -16.40 10.99
C ALA A 418 -14.54 -15.03 10.31
N PHE A 419 -13.40 -14.37 10.17
CA PHE A 419 -13.27 -13.09 9.50
C PHE A 419 -12.38 -13.26 8.27
N ALA A 420 -12.26 -12.22 7.46
CA ALA A 420 -11.38 -12.17 6.32
C ALA A 420 -10.68 -10.81 6.32
N GLN A 421 -9.49 -10.78 6.94
CA GLN A 421 -8.65 -9.60 7.08
C GLN A 421 -9.40 -8.40 7.72
N PRO A 422 -9.79 -8.50 9.00
CA PRO A 422 -10.42 -7.38 9.70
C PRO A 422 -9.42 -6.21 9.80
N SER A 423 -9.82 -5.01 9.36
CA SER A 423 -8.91 -3.86 9.24
C SER A 423 -9.44 -2.56 9.85
N GLY A 424 -10.70 -2.53 10.28
CA GLY A 424 -11.33 -1.36 10.86
C GLY A 424 -12.18 -1.71 12.07
N LEU A 425 -12.04 -0.98 13.18
CA LEU A 425 -12.85 -1.17 14.39
C LEU A 425 -13.56 0.11 14.81
N ALA A 426 -14.84 -0.02 15.17
CA ALA A 426 -15.60 1.07 15.80
C ALA A 426 -16.43 0.52 16.97
N MET A 427 -16.31 1.14 18.15
CA MET A 427 -16.96 0.70 19.36
C MET A 427 -18.23 1.49 19.65
N THR A 428 -19.27 0.79 20.08
CA THR A 428 -20.46 1.35 20.75
C THR A 428 -20.51 0.86 22.20
N SER A 429 -21.59 1.12 22.96
CA SER A 429 -21.72 0.55 24.31
C SER A 429 -21.68 -0.98 24.33
N ASP A 430 -22.35 -1.61 23.37
CA ASP A 430 -22.63 -3.06 23.42
C ASP A 430 -22.09 -3.84 22.22
N TYR A 431 -21.73 -3.15 21.14
CA TYR A 431 -21.28 -3.75 19.89
C TYR A 431 -19.95 -3.18 19.40
N LEU A 432 -19.09 -4.08 18.96
CA LEU A 432 -17.92 -3.79 18.14
C LEU A 432 -18.30 -3.95 16.67
N PHE A 433 -18.23 -2.88 15.90
CA PHE A 433 -18.31 -2.93 14.44
C PHE A 433 -16.94 -3.20 13.85
N VAL A 434 -16.91 -4.06 12.84
CA VAL A 434 -15.70 -4.56 12.19
C VAL A 434 -15.84 -4.33 10.68
N ALA A 435 -14.86 -3.63 10.10
CA ALA A 435 -14.65 -3.61 8.66
C ALA A 435 -13.83 -4.85 8.28
N ASP A 436 -14.50 -5.79 7.60
CA ASP A 436 -13.95 -7.09 7.21
C ASP A 436 -13.58 -7.03 5.72
N SER A 437 -12.31 -6.70 5.46
CA SER A 437 -11.86 -6.12 4.20
C SER A 437 -11.93 -7.12 3.04
N GLU A 438 -11.38 -8.32 3.21
CA GLU A 438 -11.30 -9.34 2.15
C GLU A 438 -12.66 -9.96 1.83
N SER A 439 -13.61 -9.95 2.79
CA SER A 439 -15.01 -10.32 2.54
C SER A 439 -15.86 -9.18 1.98
N SER A 440 -15.30 -7.96 1.94
CA SER A 440 -16.01 -6.73 1.55
C SER A 440 -17.33 -6.54 2.30
N SER A 441 -17.28 -6.71 3.62
CA SER A 441 -18.45 -6.62 4.48
C SER A 441 -18.19 -5.82 5.76
N ILE A 442 -19.26 -5.26 6.32
CA ILE A 442 -19.27 -4.72 7.67
C ILE A 442 -20.04 -5.67 8.57
N ARG A 443 -19.47 -5.96 9.74
CA ARG A 443 -19.97 -6.96 10.68
C ARG A 443 -20.01 -6.35 12.07
N LYS A 444 -20.81 -6.93 12.97
CA LYS A 444 -20.83 -6.52 14.37
C LYS A 444 -20.71 -7.70 15.29
N ALA A 445 -19.92 -7.56 16.34
CA ALA A 445 -19.79 -8.51 17.43
C ALA A 445 -20.41 -7.92 18.69
N SER A 446 -21.23 -8.71 19.38
CA SER A 446 -21.79 -8.36 20.69
C SER A 446 -20.71 -8.50 21.76
N MET A 447 -20.49 -7.46 22.57
CA MET A 447 -19.54 -7.48 23.70
C MET A 447 -20.10 -8.23 24.92
N VAL A 448 -21.37 -8.63 24.88
CA VAL A 448 -22.03 -9.41 25.95
C VAL A 448 -21.75 -10.91 25.80
N ASP A 449 -21.91 -11.46 24.59
CA ASP A 449 -21.90 -12.91 24.33
C ASP A 449 -20.96 -13.34 23.18
N GLY A 450 -20.41 -12.40 22.42
CA GLY A 450 -19.49 -12.67 21.31
C GLY A 450 -20.14 -13.11 20.02
N LYS A 451 -21.47 -13.03 19.95
CA LYS A 451 -22.20 -13.33 18.72
C LYS A 451 -21.78 -12.35 17.62
N VAL A 452 -21.37 -12.90 16.48
CA VAL A 452 -21.01 -12.14 15.28
C VAL A 452 -22.17 -12.16 14.30
N MET A 453 -22.58 -10.97 13.85
CA MET A 453 -23.73 -10.74 12.99
C MET A 453 -23.36 -9.93 11.76
N PRO A 454 -24.02 -10.19 10.61
CA PRO A 454 -23.85 -9.38 9.42
C PRO A 454 -24.48 -7.99 9.63
N VAL A 455 -23.86 -6.94 9.07
CA VAL A 455 -24.45 -5.60 8.99
C VAL A 455 -24.77 -5.28 7.53
N VAL A 456 -23.77 -5.22 6.65
CA VAL A 456 -23.94 -5.00 5.20
C VAL A 456 -22.79 -5.61 4.41
N GLY A 457 -22.99 -5.84 3.11
CA GLY A 457 -21.95 -6.33 2.21
C GLY A 457 -21.70 -7.84 2.30
N GLY A 458 -20.78 -8.33 1.47
CA GLY A 458 -20.45 -9.74 1.33
C GLY A 458 -21.60 -10.63 0.82
N ASP A 459 -21.40 -11.94 0.92
CA ASP A 459 -22.36 -12.98 0.53
C ASP A 459 -22.98 -13.70 1.74
N ARG A 460 -24.07 -14.43 1.51
CA ARG A 460 -24.61 -15.40 2.48
C ARG A 460 -23.73 -16.65 2.57
N ASN A 461 -23.09 -17.03 1.46
CA ASN A 461 -22.10 -18.09 1.44
C ASN A 461 -20.83 -17.61 2.15
N PRO A 462 -20.46 -18.17 3.32
CA PRO A 462 -19.31 -17.71 4.07
C PRO A 462 -17.98 -17.92 3.34
N LEU A 463 -17.92 -18.82 2.35
CA LEU A 463 -16.71 -19.09 1.56
C LEU A 463 -16.55 -18.14 0.36
N ASN A 464 -17.58 -17.35 0.02
CA ASN A 464 -17.50 -16.43 -1.11
C ASN A 464 -16.87 -15.09 -0.67
N LEU A 465 -15.56 -14.96 -0.90
CA LEU A 465 -14.80 -13.73 -0.68
C LEU A 465 -14.72 -12.82 -1.92
N PHE A 466 -15.50 -13.11 -2.96
CA PHE A 466 -15.55 -12.34 -4.22
C PHE A 466 -16.86 -11.56 -4.39
N ALA A 467 -17.67 -11.45 -3.33
CA ALA A 467 -18.93 -10.71 -3.32
C ALA A 467 -18.74 -9.21 -3.06
N PHE A 468 -17.88 -8.58 -3.85
CA PHE A 468 -17.58 -7.14 -3.80
C PHE A 468 -18.28 -6.37 -4.92
N GLY A 469 -18.25 -5.04 -4.84
CA GLY A 469 -18.86 -4.13 -5.82
C GLY A 469 -19.14 -2.77 -5.19
N ASP A 470 -19.99 -1.96 -5.83
CA ASP A 470 -20.35 -0.62 -5.35
C ASP A 470 -21.87 -0.41 -5.48
N GLU A 471 -22.60 -0.95 -4.52
CA GLU A 471 -24.07 -0.90 -4.52
C GLU A 471 -24.57 -0.48 -3.13
N ASP A 472 -25.41 0.54 -3.10
CA ASP A 472 -26.13 0.93 -1.90
C ASP A 472 -27.33 -0.02 -1.70
N GLY A 473 -27.71 -0.26 -0.46
CA GLY A 473 -28.78 -1.23 -0.19
C GLY A 473 -28.84 -1.69 1.26
N LYS A 474 -29.44 -2.85 1.46
CA LYS A 474 -29.67 -3.43 2.79
C LYS A 474 -28.99 -4.78 2.92
N LEU A 475 -28.31 -5.01 4.05
CA LEU A 475 -27.62 -6.28 4.34
C LEU A 475 -26.73 -6.70 3.14
N TYR A 476 -26.88 -7.94 2.68
CA TYR A 476 -26.13 -8.54 1.57
C TYR A 476 -26.46 -7.97 0.19
N ASN A 477 -27.53 -7.19 0.03
CA ASN A 477 -27.81 -6.54 -1.26
C ASN A 477 -26.86 -5.38 -1.52
N ALA A 478 -26.35 -4.75 -0.46
CA ALA A 478 -25.29 -3.77 -0.61
C ALA A 478 -23.97 -4.44 -1.03
N LYS A 479 -23.13 -3.68 -1.73
CA LYS A 479 -21.78 -4.08 -2.12
C LYS A 479 -20.78 -2.99 -1.75
N LEU A 480 -19.66 -3.46 -1.20
CA LEU A 480 -18.48 -2.69 -0.82
C LEU A 480 -17.28 -3.28 -1.55
N GLN A 481 -16.15 -2.59 -1.55
CA GLN A 481 -14.89 -3.08 -2.07
C GLN A 481 -13.76 -2.77 -1.08
N HIS A 482 -13.32 -3.81 -0.40
CA HIS A 482 -12.19 -3.79 0.54
C HIS A 482 -12.21 -2.63 1.56
N PRO A 483 -13.28 -2.50 2.37
CA PRO A 483 -13.43 -1.40 3.31
C PRO A 483 -12.44 -1.50 4.48
N LEU A 484 -11.60 -0.47 4.67
CA LEU A 484 -10.56 -0.49 5.72
C LEU A 484 -10.95 0.25 7.00
N GLY A 485 -11.91 1.18 6.95
CA GLY A 485 -12.18 2.10 8.06
C GLY A 485 -13.66 2.14 8.44
N VAL A 486 -13.95 2.20 9.74
CA VAL A 486 -15.28 2.47 10.28
C VAL A 486 -15.19 3.48 11.41
N ALA A 487 -16.17 4.37 11.52
CA ALA A 487 -16.29 5.31 12.64
C ALA A 487 -17.76 5.47 13.04
N PHE A 488 -18.05 5.27 14.33
CA PHE A 488 -19.40 5.42 14.86
C PHE A 488 -19.63 6.85 15.36
N ASN A 489 -20.74 7.45 14.95
CA ASN A 489 -21.21 8.73 15.47
C ASN A 489 -22.34 8.50 16.46
N HIS A 490 -22.11 8.86 17.72
CA HIS A 490 -23.07 8.66 18.80
C HIS A 490 -24.23 9.66 18.77
N ILE A 491 -24.07 10.80 18.09
CA ILE A 491 -25.08 11.87 18.01
C ILE A 491 -26.20 11.48 17.06
N ASP A 492 -25.88 11.07 15.84
CA ASP A 492 -26.87 10.66 14.83
C ASP A 492 -27.10 9.14 14.78
N ARG A 493 -26.36 8.38 15.61
CA ARG A 493 -26.38 6.92 15.68
C ARG A 493 -26.05 6.23 14.36
N LYS A 494 -25.23 6.84 13.50
CA LYS A 494 -24.80 6.25 12.22
C LYS A 494 -23.37 5.75 12.29
N LEU A 495 -23.07 4.78 11.42
CA LEU A 495 -21.73 4.25 11.22
C LEU A 495 -21.22 4.68 9.85
N TYR A 496 -20.12 5.42 9.83
CA TYR A 496 -19.42 5.82 8.61
C TYR A 496 -18.41 4.76 8.22
N VAL A 497 -18.33 4.45 6.94
CA VAL A 497 -17.48 3.42 6.36
C VAL A 497 -16.60 4.05 5.29
N ALA A 498 -15.30 3.80 5.36
CA ALA A 498 -14.38 4.08 4.28
C ALA A 498 -14.39 2.88 3.34
N ASP A 499 -15.16 3.00 2.26
CA ASP A 499 -15.25 2.01 1.19
C ASP A 499 -14.06 2.22 0.25
N THR A 500 -12.91 1.75 0.72
CA THR A 500 -11.57 2.19 0.29
C THR A 500 -11.36 2.03 -1.21
N TYR A 501 -11.64 0.84 -1.77
CA TYR A 501 -11.37 0.58 -3.20
C TYR A 501 -12.47 1.14 -4.13
N ASN A 502 -13.64 1.47 -3.60
CA ASN A 502 -14.63 2.28 -4.33
C ASN A 502 -14.37 3.79 -4.21
N HIS A 503 -13.34 4.19 -3.46
CA HIS A 503 -12.93 5.58 -3.25
C HIS A 503 -14.04 6.46 -2.65
N LYS A 504 -14.87 5.88 -1.78
CA LYS A 504 -16.09 6.53 -1.25
C LYS A 504 -16.17 6.44 0.27
N ILE A 505 -16.91 7.38 0.84
CA ILE A 505 -17.43 7.24 2.20
C ILE A 505 -18.89 6.81 2.09
N LYS A 506 -19.26 5.77 2.83
CA LYS A 506 -20.63 5.30 2.94
C LYS A 506 -21.12 5.44 4.37
N VAL A 507 -22.44 5.49 4.55
CA VAL A 507 -23.08 5.67 5.85
C VAL A 507 -24.09 4.55 6.05
N ILE A 508 -23.98 3.88 7.19
CA ILE A 508 -24.88 2.81 7.62
C ILE A 508 -25.77 3.35 8.73
N ASP A 509 -27.08 3.17 8.55
CA ASP A 509 -28.05 3.23 9.63
C ASP A 509 -28.05 1.88 10.35
N ILE A 510 -27.59 1.86 11.61
CA ILE A 510 -27.34 0.62 12.37
C ILE A 510 -28.61 -0.10 12.81
N ASP A 511 -29.73 0.61 12.87
CA ASP A 511 -31.02 0.08 13.31
C ASP A 511 -31.71 -0.63 12.13
N THR A 512 -31.57 -0.08 10.92
CA THR A 512 -32.18 -0.63 9.70
C THR A 512 -31.25 -1.53 8.87
N ASN A 513 -29.93 -1.47 9.11
CA ASN A 513 -28.86 -2.10 8.32
C ASN A 513 -28.89 -1.69 6.83
N ILE A 514 -29.21 -0.42 6.58
CA ILE A 514 -29.20 0.18 5.24
C ILE A 514 -27.93 1.02 5.11
N ILE A 515 -27.22 0.85 4.00
CA ILE A 515 -26.04 1.63 3.63
C ILE A 515 -26.33 2.49 2.41
N SER A 516 -25.86 3.73 2.45
CA SER A 516 -25.94 4.70 1.36
C SER A 516 -24.63 5.46 1.19
N THR A 517 -24.32 5.86 -0.04
CA THR A 517 -23.13 6.65 -0.36
C THR A 517 -23.27 8.09 0.12
N LEU A 518 -22.25 8.59 0.85
CA LEU A 518 -22.15 10.00 1.22
C LEU A 518 -21.51 10.78 0.08
N VAL A 519 -22.29 11.63 -0.58
CA VAL A 519 -21.76 12.51 -1.63
C VAL A 519 -21.08 13.71 -1.00
N ILE A 520 -19.75 13.73 -1.08
CA ILE A 520 -18.90 14.77 -0.49
C ILE A 520 -18.46 15.75 -1.57
N LYS A 521 -18.58 17.04 -1.29
CA LYS A 521 -18.19 18.13 -2.19
C LYS A 521 -17.00 18.91 -1.65
N ASN A 522 -16.19 19.46 -2.52
CA ASN A 522 -15.21 20.50 -2.19
C ASN A 522 -15.92 21.82 -1.84
N GLN A 523 -15.17 22.80 -1.37
CA GLN A 523 -15.70 24.14 -1.08
C GLN A 523 -16.33 24.82 -2.31
N ASP A 524 -15.80 24.53 -3.51
CA ASP A 524 -16.28 25.02 -4.80
C ASP A 524 -17.45 24.20 -5.40
N ASP A 525 -18.07 23.33 -4.59
CA ASP A 525 -19.19 22.45 -4.97
C ASP A 525 -18.87 21.34 -5.99
N SER A 526 -17.60 21.19 -6.41
CA SER A 526 -17.14 20.01 -7.16
C SER A 526 -17.12 18.75 -6.28
N ILE A 527 -17.30 17.56 -6.86
CA ILE A 527 -17.24 16.31 -6.09
C ILE A 527 -15.80 16.05 -5.63
N LEU A 528 -15.61 15.73 -4.35
CA LEU A 528 -14.30 15.36 -3.83
C LEU A 528 -13.92 13.95 -4.32
N THR A 529 -12.77 13.84 -4.98
CA THR A 529 -12.20 12.55 -5.39
C THR A 529 -11.21 12.05 -4.34
N LEU A 530 -11.65 11.10 -3.52
CA LEU A 530 -10.78 10.37 -2.60
C LEU A 530 -9.96 9.32 -3.36
N ARG A 531 -8.88 8.81 -2.76
CA ARG A 531 -8.08 7.70 -3.29
C ARG A 531 -7.68 6.77 -2.17
N GLU A 532 -8.31 5.61 -2.14
CA GLU A 532 -8.14 4.57 -1.13
C GLU A 532 -8.16 5.12 0.31
N PRO A 533 -9.24 5.81 0.74
CA PRO A 533 -9.34 6.28 2.12
C PRO A 533 -9.37 5.09 3.08
N SER A 534 -8.53 5.09 4.12
CA SER A 534 -8.40 3.94 5.04
C SER A 534 -8.80 4.21 6.48
N GLY A 535 -8.86 5.48 6.89
CA GLY A 535 -9.10 5.89 8.28
C GLY A 535 -10.21 6.92 8.41
N LEU A 536 -11.04 6.78 9.44
CA LEU A 536 -12.15 7.67 9.75
C LEU A 536 -12.16 8.03 11.23
N CYS A 537 -12.49 9.28 11.54
CA CYS A 537 -12.72 9.71 12.92
C CYS A 537 -13.79 10.79 12.97
N VAL A 538 -14.75 10.66 13.90
CA VAL A 538 -15.77 11.68 14.14
C VAL A 538 -15.27 12.65 15.21
N ASP A 539 -15.52 13.94 14.99
CA ASP A 539 -15.17 14.99 15.93
C ASP A 539 -15.96 14.90 17.25
N ALA A 540 -15.65 15.79 18.20
CA ALA A 540 -16.33 15.80 19.50
C ALA A 540 -17.81 16.18 19.38
N SER A 541 -18.15 17.05 18.42
CA SER A 541 -19.52 17.56 18.25
C SER A 541 -20.44 16.61 17.49
N GLY A 542 -19.88 15.62 16.77
CA GLY A 542 -20.64 14.72 15.89
C GLY A 542 -21.04 15.35 14.55
N HIS A 543 -20.56 16.56 14.24
CA HIS A 543 -20.88 17.28 13.01
C HIS A 543 -19.75 17.24 11.97
N GLN A 544 -18.56 16.79 12.34
CA GLN A 544 -17.43 16.70 11.42
C GLN A 544 -16.87 15.28 11.38
N LEU A 545 -16.57 14.82 10.16
CA LEU A 545 -15.89 13.56 9.89
C LEU A 545 -14.52 13.84 9.30
N LEU A 546 -13.47 13.34 9.96
CA LEU A 546 -12.11 13.35 9.45
C LEU A 546 -11.85 12.07 8.67
N VAL A 547 -11.24 12.22 7.50
CA VAL A 547 -10.93 11.11 6.58
C VAL A 547 -9.45 11.14 6.25
N ALA A 548 -8.75 10.05 6.56
CA ALA A 548 -7.39 9.80 6.08
C ALA A 548 -7.47 9.31 4.63
N ASP A 549 -7.10 10.19 3.69
CA ASP A 549 -7.14 9.97 2.25
C ASP A 549 -5.74 9.55 1.78
N THR A 550 -5.49 8.24 1.90
CA THR A 550 -4.17 7.62 1.97
C THR A 550 -3.33 7.87 0.72
N ASN A 551 -3.86 7.56 -0.47
CA ASN A 551 -3.10 7.73 -1.72
C ASN A 551 -3.05 9.17 -2.22
N ASN A 552 -3.86 10.07 -1.66
CA ASN A 552 -3.71 11.52 -1.85
C ASN A 552 -2.78 12.16 -0.81
N HIS A 553 -2.21 11.37 0.11
CA HIS A 553 -1.32 11.84 1.16
C HIS A 553 -1.93 12.99 1.97
N SER A 554 -3.19 12.91 2.34
CA SER A 554 -3.87 14.05 2.99
C SER A 554 -4.97 13.61 3.95
N ILE A 555 -5.43 14.56 4.78
CA ILE A 555 -6.59 14.37 5.64
C ILE A 555 -7.63 15.41 5.25
N HIS A 556 -8.89 15.01 5.13
CA HIS A 556 -10.02 15.91 4.89
C HIS A 556 -10.90 15.99 6.12
N ILE A 557 -11.41 17.18 6.41
CA ILE A 557 -12.51 17.41 7.35
C ILE A 557 -13.77 17.64 6.54
N ILE A 558 -14.78 16.81 6.76
CA ILE A 558 -16.09 16.86 6.10
C ILE A 558 -17.11 17.34 7.12
N ASP A 559 -17.79 18.43 6.82
CA ASP A 559 -18.96 18.87 7.57
C ASP A 559 -20.15 18.00 7.17
N LEU A 560 -20.73 17.28 8.14
CA LEU A 560 -21.81 16.31 7.92
C LEU A 560 -23.19 16.96 7.72
N THR A 561 -23.32 18.26 7.97
CA THR A 561 -24.56 19.01 7.73
C THR A 561 -24.61 19.51 6.29
N THR A 562 -23.47 20.01 5.79
CA THR A 562 -23.35 20.60 4.45
C THR A 562 -22.79 19.63 3.42
N ASN A 563 -22.18 18.52 3.85
CA ASN A 563 -21.39 17.58 3.06
C ASN A 563 -20.24 18.23 2.30
N LYS A 564 -19.71 19.35 2.81
CA LYS A 564 -18.54 20.04 2.25
C LYS A 564 -17.27 19.62 2.98
N ALA A 565 -16.24 19.33 2.20
CA ALA A 565 -14.91 18.97 2.65
C ALA A 565 -13.95 20.15 2.56
N ARG A 566 -12.99 20.17 3.47
CA ARG A 566 -11.79 21.00 3.42
C ARG A 566 -10.59 20.17 3.83
N ARG A 567 -9.42 20.52 3.31
CA ARG A 567 -8.17 19.87 3.75
C ARG A 567 -7.87 20.24 5.21
N PHE A 568 -7.43 19.26 5.98
CA PHE A 568 -6.88 19.46 7.30
C PHE A 568 -5.37 19.70 7.17
N LEU A 569 -4.97 20.96 7.26
CA LEU A 569 -3.58 21.37 7.12
C LEU A 569 -2.85 21.17 8.44
N LEU A 570 -1.65 20.60 8.37
CA LEU A 570 -0.80 20.36 9.54
C LEU A 570 0.30 21.42 9.62
N ASP A 571 0.42 22.07 10.78
CA ASP A 571 1.47 23.04 11.09
C ASP A 571 2.55 22.38 11.97
N PHE A 572 3.75 22.21 11.40
CA PHE A 572 4.91 21.62 12.07
C PHE A 572 5.83 22.64 12.74
N LYS A 573 5.52 23.95 12.75
CA LYS A 573 6.42 24.99 13.28
C LYS A 573 6.83 24.81 14.75
N GLN A 574 6.01 24.13 15.55
CA GLN A 574 6.31 23.85 16.95
C GLN A 574 7.31 22.70 17.14
N ILE A 575 7.55 21.91 16.09
CA ILE A 575 8.50 20.81 16.08
C ILE A 575 9.88 21.36 15.68
N PRO A 576 10.95 21.10 16.45
CA PRO A 576 12.30 21.58 16.14
C PRO A 576 12.71 21.22 14.71
N SER A 577 13.29 22.17 13.97
CA SER A 577 13.62 22.01 12.55
C SER A 577 14.56 20.83 12.25
N SER A 578 15.43 20.47 13.19
CA SER A 578 16.29 19.27 13.14
C SER A 578 15.53 17.93 13.16
N THR A 579 14.20 17.97 13.31
CA THR A 579 13.30 16.82 13.28
C THR A 579 12.17 17.00 12.26
N SER A 580 12.13 18.10 11.51
CA SER A 580 10.94 18.47 10.72
C SER A 580 11.05 18.20 9.22
N GLU A 581 12.24 17.97 8.69
CA GLU A 581 12.47 17.85 7.25
C GLU A 581 12.64 16.39 6.81
N THR A 582 11.49 15.70 6.66
CA THR A 582 11.37 14.50 5.80
C THR A 582 12.41 13.39 6.03
N ASP A 583 12.29 12.65 7.13
CA ASP A 583 13.12 11.47 7.41
C ASP A 583 12.65 10.20 6.63
N ALA A 584 12.39 10.33 5.33
CA ALA A 584 12.79 9.24 4.45
C ALA A 584 14.21 9.59 4.01
N PRO A 585 15.17 8.63 3.96
CA PRO A 585 16.43 8.91 3.31
C PRO A 585 16.11 9.42 1.91
N LEU A 586 16.41 10.71 1.68
CA LEU A 586 16.88 11.19 0.40
C LEU A 586 18.11 10.33 0.07
N SER A 587 17.92 9.06 -0.32
CA SER A 587 18.79 8.50 -1.33
C SER A 587 18.58 9.45 -2.48
N ALA A 588 19.53 10.39 -2.61
CA ALA A 588 19.45 11.55 -3.47
C ALA A 588 18.63 11.16 -4.69
N SER A 589 17.41 11.69 -4.79
CA SER A 589 16.65 11.57 -6.00
C SER A 589 17.50 12.32 -7.03
N LYS A 590 18.43 11.62 -7.67
CA LYS A 590 18.82 11.96 -9.02
C LYS A 590 17.48 11.93 -9.73
N ALA A 591 16.94 13.11 -10.02
CA ALA A 591 15.80 13.28 -10.88
C ALA A 591 16.06 12.37 -12.10
N THR A 592 15.35 11.25 -12.19
CA THR A 592 15.63 10.15 -13.13
C THR A 592 15.05 10.43 -14.52
N GLY A 593 14.99 11.71 -14.89
CA GLY A 593 14.78 12.19 -16.24
C GLY A 593 15.69 13.39 -16.44
N LEU A 594 16.31 13.51 -17.60
CA LEU A 594 17.18 14.64 -17.92
C LEU A 594 16.36 15.93 -17.77
N GLN A 595 16.63 16.70 -16.71
CA GLN A 595 15.89 17.92 -16.40
C GLN A 595 16.63 19.11 -17.00
N LEU A 596 15.97 19.79 -17.92
CA LEU A 596 16.47 20.94 -18.63
C LEU A 596 15.84 22.20 -18.02
N VAL A 597 16.65 23.10 -17.46
CA VAL A 597 16.14 24.31 -16.81
C VAL A 597 16.32 25.52 -17.74
N LYS A 598 15.25 26.28 -17.97
CA LYS A 598 15.28 27.54 -18.72
C LYS A 598 14.61 28.65 -17.92
N SER A 599 15.27 29.80 -17.83
CA SER A 599 14.69 31.00 -17.21
C SER A 599 13.89 31.80 -18.24
N ILE A 600 12.60 32.03 -17.97
CA ILE A 600 11.71 32.83 -18.82
C ILE A 600 10.76 33.62 -17.91
N PRO A 601 10.62 34.96 -18.08
CA PRO A 601 9.81 35.82 -17.21
C PRO A 601 8.30 35.69 -17.50
N LEU A 602 7.74 34.49 -17.34
CA LEU A 602 6.34 34.19 -17.69
C LEU A 602 5.32 34.98 -16.86
N LEU A 603 5.68 35.39 -15.64
CA LEU A 603 4.81 36.15 -14.73
C LEU A 603 4.76 37.66 -15.05
N GLN A 604 5.66 38.15 -15.91
CA GLN A 604 5.74 39.59 -16.27
C GLN A 604 4.86 39.96 -17.48
N HIS A 605 4.26 38.97 -18.16
CA HIS A 605 3.46 39.16 -19.38
C HIS A 605 2.05 38.59 -19.23
N LYS A 606 1.04 39.25 -19.81
CA LYS A 606 -0.37 38.81 -19.70
C LYS A 606 -0.65 37.54 -20.49
N ARG A 607 0.04 37.36 -21.62
CA ARG A 607 -0.03 36.18 -22.49
C ARG A 607 1.38 35.82 -22.93
N SER A 608 1.71 34.54 -22.90
CA SER A 608 3.01 34.03 -23.33
C SER A 608 2.80 32.84 -24.27
N THR A 609 3.53 32.81 -25.38
CA THR A 609 3.55 31.70 -26.34
C THR A 609 4.93 31.07 -26.32
N LEU A 610 5.02 29.80 -25.97
CA LEU A 610 6.26 29.03 -25.97
C LEU A 610 6.27 28.08 -27.17
N ASN A 611 7.25 28.27 -28.05
CA ASN A 611 7.46 27.46 -29.23
C ASN A 611 8.63 26.50 -28.98
N PHE A 612 8.35 25.24 -28.67
CA PHE A 612 9.35 24.21 -28.53
C PHE A 612 9.74 23.66 -29.90
N ILE A 613 11.05 23.64 -30.20
CA ILE A 613 11.61 23.10 -31.44
C ILE A 613 12.63 22.03 -31.08
N ILE A 614 12.24 20.77 -31.27
CA ILE A 614 13.11 19.62 -31.02
C ILE A 614 13.94 19.34 -32.27
N LYS A 615 15.26 19.52 -32.15
CA LYS A 615 16.25 19.25 -33.19
C LYS A 615 16.92 17.92 -32.88
N LEU A 616 16.77 16.96 -33.77
CA LEU A 616 17.42 15.66 -33.66
C LEU A 616 18.82 15.70 -34.29
N ALA A 617 19.75 14.91 -33.77
CA ALA A 617 21.01 14.63 -34.42
C ALA A 617 20.78 13.91 -35.77
N SER A 618 21.73 14.03 -36.71
CA SER A 618 21.58 13.56 -38.10
C SER A 618 21.32 12.06 -38.25
N ASP A 619 21.64 11.28 -37.23
CA ASP A 619 21.47 9.83 -37.13
C ASP A 619 20.10 9.41 -36.54
N LEU A 620 19.30 10.36 -36.04
CA LEU A 620 18.01 10.13 -35.40
C LEU A 620 16.86 10.69 -36.22
N LYS A 621 15.74 9.96 -36.25
CA LYS A 621 14.48 10.36 -36.89
C LYS A 621 13.30 10.09 -35.98
N PHE A 622 12.24 10.88 -36.11
CA PHE A 622 10.96 10.54 -35.47
C PHE A 622 10.38 9.29 -36.12
N THR A 623 9.77 8.43 -35.30
CA THR A 623 9.08 7.23 -35.79
C THR A 623 7.78 7.66 -36.48
N ALA A 624 7.61 7.32 -37.76
CA ALA A 624 6.46 7.77 -38.56
C ALA A 624 5.09 7.33 -37.99
N ASP A 625 5.04 6.15 -37.39
CA ASP A 625 3.79 5.55 -36.88
C ASP A 625 3.59 5.72 -35.36
N ALA A 626 4.55 6.32 -34.64
CA ALA A 626 4.48 6.49 -33.18
C ALA A 626 4.33 7.97 -32.78
N PRO A 627 3.30 8.34 -32.00
CA PRO A 627 3.04 9.73 -31.64
C PRO A 627 4.08 10.26 -30.66
N GLN A 628 4.65 11.43 -30.99
CA GLN A 628 5.53 12.20 -30.12
C GLN A 628 4.66 13.00 -29.15
N LYS A 629 4.79 12.82 -27.84
CA LYS A 629 3.87 13.38 -26.85
C LYS A 629 4.55 14.38 -25.92
N TRP A 630 3.77 15.32 -25.41
CA TRP A 630 4.16 16.15 -24.28
C TRP A 630 3.02 16.22 -23.26
N MET A 631 3.38 16.38 -21.99
CA MET A 631 2.45 16.50 -20.87
C MET A 631 2.98 17.49 -19.85
N MET A 632 2.11 18.35 -19.36
CA MET A 632 2.40 19.27 -18.27
C MET A 632 2.44 18.50 -16.95
N ARG A 633 3.56 18.59 -16.22
CA ARG A 633 3.78 17.92 -14.92
C ARG A 633 3.40 18.81 -13.75
N SER A 634 3.74 20.08 -13.82
CA SER A 634 3.37 21.09 -12.81
C SER A 634 3.27 22.47 -13.46
N ILE A 635 2.42 23.33 -12.89
CA ILE A 635 2.23 24.71 -13.32
C ILE A 635 2.04 25.59 -12.09
N ASN A 636 2.63 26.79 -12.09
CA ASN A 636 2.40 27.77 -11.04
C ASN A 636 0.92 28.17 -11.04
N PRO A 637 0.25 28.25 -9.87
CA PRO A 637 -1.16 28.62 -9.78
C PRO A 637 -1.52 29.97 -10.43
N ALA A 638 -0.55 30.88 -10.60
CA ALA A 638 -0.73 32.16 -11.29
C ALA A 638 -0.76 32.04 -12.83
N LEU A 639 -0.60 30.84 -13.40
CA LEU A 639 -0.58 30.60 -14.84
C LEU A 639 -1.72 29.65 -15.28
N GLU A 640 -2.38 29.98 -16.37
CA GLU A 640 -3.45 29.21 -17.00
C GLU A 640 -3.00 28.72 -18.39
N MET A 641 -3.15 27.43 -18.67
CA MET A 641 -2.89 26.83 -19.98
C MET A 641 -4.14 26.12 -20.51
N LYS A 642 -4.49 26.38 -21.78
CA LYS A 642 -5.66 25.74 -22.42
C LYS A 642 -5.47 24.24 -22.66
N GLN A 643 -4.23 23.79 -22.84
CA GLN A 643 -3.90 22.40 -23.10
C GLN A 643 -2.81 21.96 -22.11
N THR A 644 -3.04 20.82 -21.45
CA THR A 644 -2.11 20.24 -20.47
C THR A 644 -1.40 19.00 -21.02
N ARG A 645 -1.78 18.55 -22.22
CA ARG A 645 -1.16 17.45 -22.97
C ARG A 645 -1.37 17.65 -24.45
N GLY A 646 -0.48 17.12 -25.27
CA GLY A 646 -0.61 17.18 -26.72
C GLY A 646 0.44 16.32 -27.44
N GLN A 647 0.45 16.43 -28.77
CA GLN A 647 1.43 15.78 -29.63
C GLN A 647 2.35 16.80 -30.27
N LEU A 648 3.56 16.39 -30.64
CA LEU A 648 4.48 17.20 -31.44
C LEU A 648 4.28 16.89 -32.91
N THR A 649 4.24 17.94 -33.73
CA THR A 649 4.14 17.83 -35.19
C THR A 649 5.49 18.26 -35.77
N ASP A 650 6.20 17.37 -36.46
CA ASP A 650 7.56 17.60 -36.97
C ASP A 650 8.55 18.13 -35.90
N GLY A 651 8.46 17.58 -34.67
CA GLY A 651 9.30 18.00 -33.55
C GLY A 651 8.96 19.38 -32.97
N LYS A 652 7.83 19.98 -33.37
CA LYS A 652 7.39 21.29 -32.88
C LYS A 652 6.15 21.18 -31.99
N CYS A 653 6.11 22.01 -30.95
CA CYS A 653 4.96 22.19 -30.08
C CYS A 653 4.80 23.67 -29.70
N ILE A 654 3.57 24.18 -29.73
CA ILE A 654 3.24 25.56 -29.39
C ILE A 654 2.34 25.54 -28.16
N LEU A 655 2.76 26.22 -27.10
CA LEU A 655 2.02 26.32 -25.85
C LEU A 655 1.60 27.76 -25.61
N GLN A 656 0.31 27.98 -25.38
CA GLN A 656 -0.24 29.28 -25.00
C GLN A 656 -0.51 29.31 -23.51
N ILE A 657 0.09 30.29 -22.84
CA ILE A 657 0.05 30.51 -21.39
C ILE A 657 -0.56 31.88 -21.13
N LYS A 658 -1.42 31.98 -20.13
CA LYS A 658 -2.05 33.23 -19.69
C LYS A 658 -1.76 33.45 -18.21
N HIS A 659 -1.35 34.65 -17.84
CA HIS A 659 -1.12 35.02 -16.44
C HIS A 659 -2.43 35.48 -15.77
N LEU A 660 -2.67 35.01 -14.55
CA LEU A 660 -3.83 35.33 -13.72
C LEU A 660 -3.42 36.35 -12.64
N GLU A 661 -3.72 37.64 -12.88
CA GLU A 661 -3.28 38.77 -12.05
C GLU A 661 -3.77 38.75 -10.58
N ASN A 662 -4.72 37.86 -10.22
CA ASN A 662 -5.37 37.81 -8.90
C ASN A 662 -4.82 36.71 -7.96
N VAL A 663 -3.77 36.00 -8.34
CA VAL A 663 -3.23 34.85 -7.57
C VAL A 663 -1.80 35.14 -7.11
N VAL A 664 -1.53 34.98 -5.80
CA VAL A 664 -0.18 35.17 -5.24
C VAL A 664 0.73 34.04 -5.72
N PRO A 665 1.86 34.32 -6.41
CA PRO A 665 2.76 33.29 -6.90
C PRO A 665 3.47 32.59 -5.73
N GLY A 666 3.47 31.25 -5.72
CA GLY A 666 4.26 30.44 -4.79
C GLY A 666 5.73 30.31 -5.22
N ASN A 667 6.64 29.99 -4.28
CA ASN A 667 8.10 29.81 -4.46
C ASN A 667 8.52 28.61 -5.35
N GLN A 668 7.66 28.09 -6.22
CA GLN A 668 7.92 26.94 -7.07
C GLN A 668 8.28 27.36 -8.51
N SER A 669 8.94 26.47 -9.26
CA SER A 669 9.20 26.62 -10.70
C SER A 669 7.93 27.01 -11.46
N ALA A 670 8.03 27.97 -12.39
CA ALA A 670 6.87 28.54 -13.08
C ALA A 670 6.06 27.49 -13.87
N LEU A 671 6.74 26.54 -14.53
CA LEU A 671 6.12 25.52 -15.37
C LEU A 671 7.05 24.32 -15.58
N ALA A 672 6.57 23.08 -15.52
CA ALA A 672 7.33 21.89 -15.91
C ALA A 672 6.58 21.06 -16.96
N ILE A 673 7.23 20.78 -18.08
CA ILE A 673 6.67 20.03 -19.21
C ILE A 673 7.55 18.82 -19.48
N GLU A 674 6.96 17.63 -19.47
CA GLU A 674 7.61 16.40 -19.87
C GLU A 674 7.37 16.16 -21.37
N PHE A 675 8.43 15.79 -22.08
CA PHE A 675 8.40 15.34 -23.46
C PHE A 675 8.71 13.84 -23.51
N SER A 676 7.94 13.10 -24.30
CA SER A 676 8.14 11.69 -24.60
C SER A 676 8.25 11.51 -26.11
N LEU A 677 9.47 11.25 -26.58
CA LEU A 677 9.79 11.13 -28.00
C LEU A 677 10.05 9.68 -28.37
N SER A 678 9.41 9.18 -29.43
CA SER A 678 9.70 7.90 -30.06
C SER A 678 10.64 8.13 -31.26
N LEU A 679 11.92 7.83 -31.06
CA LEU A 679 12.99 8.07 -32.02
C LEU A 679 13.51 6.76 -32.60
N CYS A 680 14.00 6.77 -33.83
CA CYS A 680 14.71 5.64 -34.43
C CYS A 680 16.02 6.10 -35.07
N ASP A 681 17.01 5.21 -35.04
CA ASP A 681 18.22 5.29 -35.86
C ASP A 681 18.19 4.22 -36.97
N ALA A 682 19.31 4.02 -37.67
CA ALA A 682 19.40 3.03 -38.74
C ALA A 682 19.30 1.56 -38.26
N LYS A 683 19.35 1.29 -36.95
CA LYS A 683 19.47 -0.06 -36.37
C LYS A 683 18.42 -0.38 -35.30
N SER A 684 17.76 0.62 -34.70
CA SER A 684 16.88 0.46 -33.54
C SER A 684 15.95 1.66 -33.32
N CYS A 685 14.87 1.43 -32.57
CA CYS A 685 13.97 2.49 -32.09
C CYS A 685 14.02 2.55 -30.56
N LEU A 686 13.96 3.77 -30.01
CA LEU A 686 14.09 4.06 -28.58
C LEU A 686 13.16 5.21 -28.18
N ILE A 687 12.68 5.18 -26.94
CA ILE A 687 11.87 6.26 -26.37
C ILE A 687 12.76 7.13 -25.49
N LYS A 688 12.77 8.44 -25.72
CA LYS A 688 13.43 9.43 -24.85
C LYS A 688 12.40 10.25 -24.08
N ARG A 689 12.56 10.29 -22.76
CA ARG A 689 11.79 11.16 -21.86
C ARG A 689 12.71 12.19 -21.20
N PHE A 690 12.28 13.44 -21.19
CA PHE A 690 12.97 14.53 -20.52
C PHE A 690 11.97 15.60 -20.08
N THR A 691 12.33 16.37 -19.06
CA THR A 691 11.48 17.43 -18.53
C THR A 691 12.15 18.77 -18.75
N VAL A 692 11.44 19.71 -19.36
CA VAL A 692 11.86 21.11 -19.41
C VAL A 692 11.15 21.85 -18.29
N SER A 693 11.93 22.33 -17.32
CA SER A 693 11.46 23.17 -16.22
C SER A 693 11.76 24.64 -16.54
N ILE A 694 10.73 25.46 -16.52
CA ILE A 694 10.83 26.90 -16.70
C ILE A 694 10.76 27.57 -15.34
N THR A 695 11.77 28.34 -15.02
CA THR A 695 11.85 29.16 -13.81
C THR A 695 11.56 30.62 -14.15
N SER A 696 10.88 31.34 -13.27
CA SER A 696 10.73 32.80 -13.37
C SER A 696 11.85 33.43 -12.54
N GLU A 697 12.70 34.24 -13.15
CA GLU A 697 13.63 35.09 -12.40
C GLU A 697 12.84 36.20 -11.68
N ASP A 698 12.90 36.21 -10.35
CA ASP A 698 12.58 37.39 -9.54
C ASP A 698 13.80 38.33 -9.59
N ASP A 699 13.97 39.06 -10.68
CA ASP A 699 14.87 40.20 -10.68
C ASP A 699 14.16 41.36 -9.95
N GLY A 700 14.60 41.57 -8.70
CA GLY A 700 14.14 42.62 -7.80
C GLY A 700 14.47 44.06 -8.26
N ASN A 701 13.96 44.47 -9.41
CA ASN A 701 13.95 45.85 -9.87
C ASN A 701 12.58 46.22 -10.47
N LEU A 702 11.61 46.43 -9.59
CA LEU A 702 10.38 47.17 -9.89
C LEU A 702 10.73 48.63 -10.16
N HIS A 703 11.15 48.99 -11.38
CA HIS A 703 10.95 50.32 -11.97
C HIS A 703 11.39 50.35 -13.45
N ALA A 704 10.45 50.07 -14.36
CA ALA A 704 10.43 50.67 -15.68
C ALA A 704 9.00 50.73 -16.20
N LYS A 705 8.46 51.95 -16.32
CA LYS A 705 7.24 52.21 -17.09
C LYS A 705 7.54 51.96 -18.57
N SER A 706 6.76 51.11 -19.23
CA SER A 706 6.54 51.25 -20.67
C SER A 706 5.07 50.96 -21.02
N SER A 707 4.67 51.63 -22.08
CA SER A 707 3.32 51.96 -22.53
C SER A 707 2.48 50.77 -22.99
N ALA A 708 1.17 50.98 -22.96
CA ALA A 708 0.18 50.14 -23.61
C ALA A 708 0.51 49.91 -25.09
N ASP A 709 0.84 48.67 -25.43
CA ASP A 709 0.35 47.94 -26.60
C ASP A 709 0.68 46.45 -26.37
N ASP A 710 -0.35 45.61 -26.45
CA ASP A 710 -0.36 44.13 -26.43
C ASP A 710 0.84 43.44 -25.74
N ASN A 711 0.82 43.33 -24.40
CA ASN A 711 1.92 42.74 -23.62
C ASN A 711 1.92 41.19 -23.72
N SER A 712 2.27 40.69 -24.91
CA SER A 712 2.41 39.26 -25.25
C SER A 712 3.88 38.88 -25.46
N LEU A 713 4.35 37.84 -24.75
CA LEU A 713 5.68 37.25 -24.95
C LEU A 713 5.60 36.09 -25.94
N SER A 714 6.53 35.98 -26.88
CA SER A 714 6.71 34.78 -27.70
C SER A 714 8.17 34.33 -27.63
N THR A 715 8.41 33.10 -27.21
CA THR A 715 9.77 32.57 -26.99
C THR A 715 9.95 31.24 -27.70
N GLU A 716 11.02 31.11 -28.47
CA GLU A 716 11.44 29.84 -29.06
C GLU A 716 12.43 29.12 -28.14
N ILE A 717 12.16 27.84 -27.87
CA ILE A 717 13.00 26.97 -27.05
C ILE A 717 13.47 25.82 -27.93
N GLY A 718 14.73 25.89 -28.35
CA GLY A 718 15.39 24.78 -29.01
C GLY A 718 15.67 23.68 -27.99
N VAL A 719 15.44 22.42 -28.36
CA VAL A 719 15.94 21.28 -27.59
C VAL A 719 16.71 20.38 -28.55
N TYR A 720 18.01 20.23 -28.33
CA TYR A 720 18.85 19.35 -29.11
C TYR A 720 18.88 17.96 -28.48
N VAL A 721 18.56 16.94 -29.27
CA VAL A 721 18.47 15.54 -28.83
C VAL A 721 19.45 14.70 -29.66
N ASN A 722 20.46 14.12 -29.01
CA ASN A 722 21.36 13.13 -29.62
C ASN A 722 21.17 11.76 -28.94
N GLN A 723 21.92 10.72 -29.32
CA GLN A 723 21.77 9.37 -28.73
C GLN A 723 22.06 9.31 -27.22
N SER A 724 23.02 10.08 -26.70
CA SER A 724 23.50 9.97 -25.32
C SER A 724 23.04 11.07 -24.36
N ASN A 725 22.67 12.24 -24.88
CA ASN A 725 22.43 13.50 -24.17
C ASN A 725 21.26 14.30 -24.79
N ILE A 726 20.70 15.20 -23.98
CA ILE A 726 19.69 16.18 -24.39
C ILE A 726 20.12 17.54 -23.80
N SER A 727 20.02 18.62 -24.56
CA SER A 727 20.40 19.98 -24.12
C SER A 727 19.44 21.04 -24.66
N LEU A 728 19.30 22.17 -23.94
CA LEU A 728 18.56 23.37 -24.38
C LEU A 728 19.38 24.25 -25.33
#